data_AF-A0A9W6BNE4-F1
#
_entry.id   AF-A0A9W6BNE4-F1
#
_cell.length_a   1.000
_cell.length_b   1.000
_cell.length_c   1.000
_cell.angle_alpha   90.00
_cell.angle_beta   90.00
_cell.angle_gamma   90.00
#
_symmetry.space_group_name_H-M   'P 1'
#
loop_
_entity.id
_entity.type
_entity.pdbx_description
1 polymer ?
#
loop_
_entity_poly.entity_id
_entity_poly.type
_entity_poly.pdbx_seq_one_letter_code
_entity_poly.pdbx_strand_id
1 'polypeptide(L)'
;MDDKDTEDTEDTEDTEDTEDTEDTEDTEDTEEDLDEEMAAAAPQKRKGSRGHGRGASNVTFERIPYDDWIDLDNTLLVIDEVHNLFRPLPQQKKEHNYLEGQLLDPSLHPGLKIIILTATPGDNIRDTLKLLNIIRPLHKKAPIKAPDVDDKADIERFMQDIRGLVSYLDLSSDLTRFPAVSDPGPVRYPMSRTQFERYVEALRDVTEEQQSFDQLAKANQTNKFWSKARKYSNSLYDFAKGMSVGEYSAKMPALLESLKTYPMDKHYVYSAFFAANNNGYGSQGILAIARFLESELGYEQLTVAKAKDINMKLKRGVPLDQLLPPGKRRYILATQREISGGKSTSVKTSKALQRAGENLHEMIALFNSAANRHGEYIHVMLASQSMNEGLDLKAVKHIHIFEPLVTMASDKQTIGRAARYCSHMDLSYPDDWSVTIHRYMADLPGGKSSSEHAVGLVPKPPSAAPADPAAVANARLAEIDRELQALEGAKSKLTQAKAGLAGAKKAKYHDAVEQFKAKISALQEEVGGAAAKSKELKMEATRLRRDLKKLADAGPAKQGGKRRRGAAAAILDPSQVINVEELVFRESRERMKQLLIVYQAMKDAALDCRLLQAFHSKGQEPTKCYEFPVTTRQLEFKKEMSAKRHAAAEAERQAREVEDECRREEARMLREKEIAEEQAQREAEEKMRKEEEARRQLEIQMRKEEEERQQRVMEALAAQRREEEKKRQEEERQRQEEERQREQQRREEERQREQQRREEERQREQQRREEERQRALQERLARIQMEAQLQNERRALELMKRKAQLEAEAAEKQRQEEEARRRAEEEEEERKFRAAVDREARKEAERLQKEAAELDRIEKERQKAEYEAALRARAWFDCFAES
;
A
#
# COMPACT_ATOMS: atom_id res chain seq x y z
N MET A 1 -38.69 25.04 57.88
CA MET A 1 -38.45 23.62 57.59
C MET A 1 -36.95 23.35 57.42
N ASP A 2 -36.14 23.35 58.49
CA ASP A 2 -36.28 23.96 59.83
C ASP A 2 -34.88 24.09 60.46
N ASP A 3 -34.72 25.12 61.30
CA ASP A 3 -33.96 25.16 62.57
C ASP A 3 -32.84 24.11 62.82
N LYS A 4 -31.58 24.52 63.00
CA LYS A 4 -30.90 24.91 64.28
C LYS A 4 -29.87 23.84 64.71
N ASP A 5 -29.02 23.93 65.74
CA ASP A 5 -28.87 24.83 66.91
C ASP A 5 -27.38 25.15 67.19
N THR A 6 -27.13 26.34 67.78
CA THR A 6 -26.17 26.75 68.87
C THR A 6 -24.69 26.22 68.92
N GLU A 7 -23.75 26.72 69.75
CA GLU A 7 -23.77 27.76 70.80
C GLU A 7 -22.38 28.45 70.97
N ASP A 8 -22.37 29.47 71.84
CA ASP A 8 -21.35 30.47 72.25
C ASP A 8 -20.04 29.89 72.87
N THR A 9 -19.00 30.61 73.36
CA THR A 9 -18.76 31.95 73.98
C THR A 9 -17.28 32.39 73.73
N GLU A 10 -16.91 33.66 73.46
CA GLU A 10 -16.60 34.83 74.35
C GLU A 10 -15.19 34.84 75.02
N ASP A 11 -14.69 36.07 75.30
CA ASP A 11 -13.55 36.47 76.18
C ASP A 11 -12.09 36.05 75.79
N THR A 12 -10.98 36.69 76.21
CA THR A 12 -10.53 38.08 76.62
C THR A 12 -8.97 38.04 76.64
N GLU A 13 -8.11 39.08 76.75
CA GLU A 13 -8.02 40.54 76.41
C GLU A 13 -6.50 40.95 76.49
N ASP A 14 -6.12 42.17 76.09
CA ASP A 14 -4.86 42.91 76.44
C ASP A 14 -3.47 42.33 76.00
N THR A 15 -2.32 43.06 75.94
CA THR A 15 -1.98 44.51 75.86
C THR A 15 -0.56 44.74 75.22
N GLU A 16 -0.39 45.92 74.60
CA GLU A 16 0.77 46.88 74.60
C GLU A 16 2.26 46.50 74.31
N ASP A 17 2.92 47.42 73.58
CA ASP A 17 4.30 47.98 73.73
C ASP A 17 5.58 47.10 73.56
N THR A 18 6.76 47.60 73.14
CA THR A 18 7.27 48.86 72.50
C THR A 18 8.66 48.60 71.87
N GLU A 19 9.20 49.55 71.06
CA GLU A 19 10.64 50.01 70.97
C GLU A 19 11.83 49.00 70.88
N ASP A 20 13.02 49.29 70.29
CA ASP A 20 13.50 50.25 69.27
C ASP A 20 14.94 49.82 68.82
N THR A 21 15.47 50.38 67.70
CA THR A 21 16.93 50.51 67.31
C THR A 21 17.84 49.25 67.29
N GLU A 22 19.12 49.25 66.84
CA GLU A 22 19.81 49.84 65.66
C GLU A 22 21.03 48.94 65.26
N ASP A 23 21.53 49.11 64.03
CA ASP A 23 22.81 48.72 63.38
C ASP A 23 23.91 47.89 64.11
N THR A 24 24.51 46.92 63.40
CA THR A 24 25.97 46.90 63.07
C THR A 24 26.37 45.80 62.04
N GLU A 25 27.62 45.83 61.54
CA GLU A 25 28.11 45.13 60.34
C GLU A 25 29.02 43.89 60.63
N ASP A 26 29.19 43.04 59.59
CA ASP A 26 30.30 42.11 59.27
C ASP A 26 30.92 41.14 60.30
N THR A 27 30.91 39.83 59.99
CA THR A 27 32.14 38.97 59.90
C THR A 27 31.87 37.60 59.24
N GLU A 28 32.94 36.82 58.99
CA GLU A 28 33.00 35.64 58.09
C GLU A 28 32.91 34.26 58.78
N ASP A 29 32.51 33.24 58.01
CA ASP A 29 32.81 31.78 58.07
C ASP A 29 33.00 31.02 59.41
N THR A 30 32.06 30.09 59.70
CA THR A 30 32.25 28.65 60.09
C THR A 30 30.85 28.02 60.31
N GLU A 31 30.45 26.95 59.62
CA GLU A 31 30.67 25.50 59.84
C GLU A 31 29.83 24.84 60.96
N GLU A 32 29.53 23.54 60.75
CA GLU A 32 28.81 22.57 61.61
C GLU A 32 27.27 22.73 61.80
N ASP A 33 26.55 21.86 61.08
CA ASP A 33 25.46 20.96 61.50
C ASP A 33 24.29 21.41 62.42
N LEU A 34 23.06 20.99 62.07
CA LEU A 34 22.24 20.08 62.89
C LEU A 34 20.93 19.62 62.20
N ASP A 35 20.77 18.30 62.16
CA ASP A 35 19.60 17.43 62.35
C ASP A 35 18.11 17.87 62.18
N GLU A 36 17.36 16.85 61.71
CA GLU A 36 15.97 16.44 62.03
C GLU A 36 14.72 17.29 61.69
N GLU A 37 13.85 16.60 60.90
CA GLU A 37 12.39 16.48 60.98
C GLU A 37 11.40 17.67 61.00
N MET A 38 10.36 17.44 60.17
CA MET A 38 8.95 17.80 60.38
C MET A 38 8.47 19.28 60.42
N ALA A 39 7.90 19.64 59.27
CA ALA A 39 6.47 19.97 59.13
C ALA A 39 5.94 21.42 59.26
N ALA A 40 5.26 21.82 58.18
CA ALA A 40 3.97 22.53 58.18
C ALA A 40 3.87 23.94 58.80
N ALA A 41 4.17 24.96 58.00
CA ALA A 41 3.46 26.24 58.05
C ALA A 41 3.19 26.78 56.63
N ALA A 42 1.98 27.28 56.38
CA ALA A 42 1.62 27.96 55.13
C ALA A 42 1.31 29.44 55.39
N PRO A 43 1.90 30.40 54.66
CA PRO A 43 1.57 31.81 54.80
C PRO A 43 0.32 32.18 54.01
N GLN A 44 -0.58 32.97 54.63
CA GLN A 44 -1.83 33.40 53.98
C GLN A 44 -1.65 34.65 53.09
N LYS A 45 -2.38 34.64 51.97
CA LYS A 45 -2.87 35.77 51.15
C LYS A 45 -2.55 37.20 51.67
N ARG A 46 -1.80 37.98 50.88
CA ARG A 46 -2.02 39.44 50.80
C ARG A 46 -2.90 39.79 49.60
N LYS A 47 -3.89 40.64 49.84
CA LYS A 47 -4.65 41.40 48.82
C LYS A 47 -3.74 42.56 48.35
N GLY A 48 -3.73 43.06 47.11
CA GLY A 48 -4.45 42.67 45.90
C GLY A 48 -4.62 43.89 44.98
N SER A 49 -4.53 43.74 43.65
CA SER A 49 -4.76 44.84 42.69
C SER A 49 -5.57 44.38 41.47
N ARG A 50 -6.28 45.30 40.82
CA ARG A 50 -7.31 44.98 39.81
C ARG A 50 -6.75 44.99 38.38
N GLY A 51 -6.87 43.86 37.69
CA GLY A 51 -6.71 43.77 36.22
C GLY A 51 -7.87 42.99 35.61
N HIS A 52 -8.56 43.54 34.61
CA HIS A 52 -9.68 42.86 33.93
C HIS A 52 -9.16 41.98 32.79
N GLY A 53 -9.27 40.65 32.93
CA GLY A 53 -8.89 39.66 31.90
C GLY A 53 -9.91 38.52 31.84
N ARG A 54 -10.56 38.34 30.69
CA ARG A 54 -11.70 37.42 30.53
C ARG A 54 -11.32 35.94 30.62
N GLY A 55 -11.93 35.22 31.56
CA GLY A 55 -12.43 33.85 31.34
C GLY A 55 -11.40 32.76 31.05
N ALA A 56 -10.50 32.47 31.99
CA ALA A 56 -9.88 31.15 32.06
C ALA A 56 -10.87 30.14 32.64
N SER A 57 -11.09 29.01 31.96
CA SER A 57 -11.84 27.88 32.52
C SER A 57 -11.00 27.15 33.55
N ASN A 58 -11.49 27.02 34.79
CA ASN A 58 -10.83 26.24 35.82
C ASN A 58 -10.70 24.77 35.36
N VAL A 59 -9.48 24.35 35.03
CA VAL A 59 -9.14 22.93 34.94
C VAL A 59 -8.91 22.44 36.36
N THR A 60 -9.92 21.81 36.95
CA THR A 60 -9.74 21.02 38.16
C THR A 60 -8.87 19.82 37.82
N PHE A 61 -7.63 19.80 38.30
CA PHE A 61 -6.80 18.60 38.27
C PHE A 61 -7.43 17.56 39.20
N GLU A 62 -8.10 16.58 38.62
CA GLU A 62 -8.51 15.38 39.34
C GLU A 62 -7.27 14.65 39.85
N ARG A 63 -7.34 14.14 41.08
CA ARG A 63 -6.20 13.44 41.70
C ARG A 63 -6.13 12.04 41.09
N ILE A 64 -5.16 11.84 40.20
CA ILE A 64 -4.93 10.57 39.51
C ILE A 64 -4.72 9.44 40.56
N PRO A 65 -5.38 8.28 40.43
CA PRO A 65 -5.19 7.14 41.34
C PRO A 65 -3.73 6.67 41.41
N TYR A 66 -3.32 6.07 42.53
CA TYR A 66 -1.91 5.72 42.75
C TYR A 66 -1.36 4.70 41.72
N ASP A 67 -2.23 3.85 41.16
CA ASP A 67 -1.87 2.87 40.12
C ASP A 67 -1.84 3.46 38.69
N ASP A 68 -2.30 4.70 38.49
CA ASP A 68 -2.45 5.38 37.19
C ASP A 68 -1.32 6.39 36.87
N TRP A 69 -0.29 6.51 37.73
CA TRP A 69 0.91 7.32 37.47
C TRP A 69 2.21 6.55 37.76
N ILE A 70 3.32 7.04 37.20
CA ILE A 70 4.65 6.45 37.38
C ILE A 70 5.57 7.53 37.93
N ASP A 71 6.20 7.25 39.07
CA ASP A 71 7.29 8.08 39.61
C ASP A 71 8.55 7.88 38.76
N LEU A 72 8.90 8.90 37.97
CA LEU A 72 10.08 8.84 37.11
C LEU A 72 11.38 8.95 37.91
N ASP A 73 11.40 9.62 39.05
CA ASP A 73 12.62 9.83 39.85
C ASP A 73 13.11 8.56 40.58
N ASN A 74 12.25 7.55 40.69
CA ASN A 74 12.64 6.21 41.19
C ASN A 74 12.52 5.11 40.11
N THR A 75 12.52 5.47 38.82
CA THR A 75 12.31 4.54 37.70
C THR A 75 13.59 4.18 36.94
N LEU A 76 13.67 2.91 36.51
CA LEU A 76 14.56 2.45 35.44
C LEU A 76 13.77 2.32 34.13
N LEU A 77 13.90 3.32 33.25
CA LEU A 77 13.24 3.35 31.95
C LEU A 77 14.09 2.63 30.89
N VAL A 78 13.67 1.43 30.49
CA VAL A 78 14.27 0.70 29.36
C VAL A 78 13.46 0.98 28.10
N ILE A 79 14.09 1.55 27.07
CA ILE A 79 13.46 1.87 25.78
C ILE A 79 14.06 0.98 24.69
N ASP A 80 13.27 0.03 24.20
CA ASP A 80 13.57 -0.74 22.98
C ASP A 80 13.03 -0.03 21.72
N GLU A 81 13.68 -0.27 20.58
CA GLU A 81 13.43 0.37 19.28
C GLU A 81 13.12 1.88 19.36
N VAL A 82 13.91 2.58 20.17
CA VAL A 82 13.84 4.03 20.49
C VAL A 82 13.71 4.96 19.28
N HIS A 83 14.05 4.51 18.07
CA HIS A 83 13.87 5.26 16.84
C HIS A 83 12.40 5.66 16.59
N ASN A 84 11.45 4.91 17.17
CA ASN A 84 10.02 5.23 17.19
C ASN A 84 9.67 6.45 18.08
N LEU A 85 10.47 6.78 19.10
CA LEU A 85 10.26 7.98 19.95
C LEU A 85 10.32 9.26 19.10
N PHE A 86 11.35 9.40 18.26
CA PHE A 86 11.55 10.57 17.40
C PHE A 86 10.66 10.59 16.15
N ARG A 87 9.97 9.49 15.86
CA ARG A 87 9.16 9.32 14.64
C ARG A 87 7.69 9.02 14.95
N PRO A 88 7.02 9.85 15.80
CA PRO A 88 5.62 9.64 16.15
C PRO A 88 4.72 9.62 14.92
N LEU A 89 3.67 8.79 15.00
CA LEU A 89 2.52 8.94 14.13
C LEU A 89 1.90 10.34 14.33
N PRO A 90 1.29 10.96 13.30
CA PRO A 90 0.77 12.34 13.40
C PRO A 90 -0.22 12.57 14.55
N GLN A 91 -0.89 11.51 15.01
CA GLN A 91 -1.86 11.49 16.10
C GLN A 91 -1.22 11.50 17.50
N GLN A 92 0.06 11.12 17.62
CA GLN A 92 0.81 10.96 18.89
C GLN A 92 1.92 12.00 19.06
N LYS A 93 1.95 13.03 18.19
CA LYS A 93 3.06 13.97 18.10
C LYS A 93 3.10 14.96 19.28
N LYS A 94 2.00 15.19 20.01
CA LYS A 94 2.04 16.06 21.20
C LYS A 94 2.66 15.33 22.37
N GLU A 95 2.25 14.08 22.54
CA GLU A 95 2.60 13.14 23.58
C GLU A 95 4.09 12.78 23.50
N HIS A 96 4.56 12.43 22.29
CA HIS A 96 5.99 12.20 22.05
C HIS A 96 6.84 13.47 22.18
N ASN A 97 6.36 14.64 21.74
CA ASN A 97 7.09 15.90 21.93
C ASN A 97 7.23 16.27 23.42
N TYR A 98 6.19 16.01 24.22
CA TYR A 98 6.23 16.21 25.67
C TYR A 98 7.23 15.25 26.34
N LEU A 99 7.15 13.96 26.03
CA LEU A 99 8.09 12.95 26.54
C LEU A 99 9.53 13.22 26.10
N GLU A 100 9.77 13.61 24.85
CA GLU A 100 11.09 14.05 24.37
C GLU A 100 11.61 15.26 25.16
N GLY A 101 10.73 16.22 25.51
CA GLY A 101 11.09 17.34 26.37
C GLY A 101 11.48 16.92 27.79
N GLN A 102 10.73 16.00 28.40
CA GLN A 102 11.03 15.46 29.74
C GLN A 102 12.36 14.66 29.76
N LEU A 103 12.67 13.92 28.70
CA LEU A 103 13.84 13.03 28.64
C LEU A 103 15.14 13.72 28.17
N LEU A 104 15.08 14.91 27.56
CA LEU A 104 16.28 15.65 27.11
C LEU A 104 16.91 16.54 28.18
N ASP A 105 16.14 16.92 29.21
CA ASP A 105 16.62 17.70 30.35
C ASP A 105 16.74 16.81 31.61
N PRO A 106 17.95 16.32 31.95
CA PRO A 106 18.15 15.44 33.10
C PRO A 106 17.91 16.16 34.45
N SER A 107 17.70 17.48 34.47
CA SER A 107 17.36 18.19 35.71
C SER A 107 15.88 18.12 36.09
N LEU A 108 15.00 17.65 35.20
CA LEU A 108 13.58 17.47 35.49
C LEU A 108 13.27 16.22 36.31
N HIS A 109 14.07 15.16 36.14
CA HIS A 109 13.94 13.86 36.83
C HIS A 109 15.35 13.34 37.19
N PRO A 110 16.04 13.95 38.18
CA PRO A 110 17.44 13.66 38.49
C PRO A 110 17.74 12.21 38.95
N GLY A 111 16.73 11.47 39.43
CA GLY A 111 16.85 10.07 39.84
C GLY A 111 16.55 9.06 38.72
N LEU A 112 15.89 9.49 37.65
CA LEU A 112 15.51 8.65 36.51
C LEU A 112 16.73 8.03 35.82
N LYS A 113 16.73 6.71 35.67
CA LYS A 113 17.78 5.96 34.96
C LYS A 113 17.23 5.48 33.62
N ILE A 114 17.94 5.78 32.53
CA ILE A 114 17.49 5.45 31.17
C ILE A 114 18.47 4.48 30.51
N ILE A 115 17.95 3.36 30.01
CA ILE A 115 18.69 2.41 29.16
C ILE A 115 18.03 2.41 27.78
N ILE A 116 18.82 2.60 26.75
CA ILE A 116 18.37 2.60 25.35
C ILE A 116 18.90 1.35 24.65
N LEU A 117 17.98 0.52 24.13
CA LEU A 117 18.31 -0.64 23.31
C LEU A 117 18.04 -0.29 21.84
N THR A 118 19.07 -0.40 20.99
CA THR A 118 18.95 -0.19 19.55
C THR A 118 20.10 -0.80 18.77
N ALA A 119 19.79 -1.46 17.65
CA ALA A 119 20.78 -1.91 16.67
C ALA A 119 21.22 -0.78 15.70
N THR A 120 20.47 0.32 15.65
CA THR A 120 20.73 1.48 14.78
C THR A 120 20.29 2.78 15.48
N PRO A 121 21.20 3.56 16.08
CA PRO A 121 20.86 4.75 16.87
C PRO A 121 20.25 5.94 16.08
N GLY A 122 19.97 5.78 14.79
CA GLY A 122 19.19 6.72 13.99
C GLY A 122 19.75 6.90 12.58
N ASP A 123 18.88 7.13 11.58
CA ASP A 123 19.31 7.28 10.17
C ASP A 123 20.01 8.61 9.86
N ASN A 124 20.21 9.47 10.86
CA ASN A 124 20.93 10.73 10.72
C ASN A 124 21.60 11.13 12.05
N ILE A 125 22.54 12.07 11.96
CA ILE A 125 23.37 12.52 13.08
C ILE A 125 22.53 13.22 14.16
N ARG A 126 21.44 13.92 13.80
CA ARG A 126 20.55 14.59 14.76
C ARG A 126 19.77 13.59 15.62
N ASP A 127 19.18 12.56 15.01
CA ASP A 127 18.48 11.49 15.74
C ASP A 127 19.47 10.77 16.69
N THR A 128 20.68 10.48 16.20
CA THR A 128 21.77 9.84 16.96
C THR A 128 22.19 10.67 18.18
N LEU A 129 22.36 11.99 18.00
CA LEU A 129 22.70 12.91 19.10
C LEU A 129 21.57 13.12 20.09
N LYS A 130 20.30 13.03 19.66
CA LYS A 130 19.17 13.06 20.61
C LYS A 130 19.24 11.89 21.59
N LEU A 131 19.52 10.66 21.12
CA LEU A 131 19.71 9.51 22.02
C LEU A 131 20.82 9.75 23.04
N LEU A 132 21.99 10.19 22.56
CA LEU A 132 23.15 10.47 23.40
C LEU A 132 22.88 11.57 24.44
N ASN A 133 22.01 12.53 24.12
CA ASN A 133 21.58 13.59 25.04
C ASN A 133 20.49 13.16 26.03
N ILE A 134 19.72 12.11 25.73
CA ILE A 134 18.75 11.48 26.65
C ILE A 134 19.49 10.66 27.72
N ILE A 135 20.46 9.82 27.35
CA ILE A 135 21.28 9.03 28.30
C ILE A 135 22.46 9.81 28.91
N ARG A 136 22.42 11.14 28.82
CA ARG A 136 23.49 12.04 29.26
C ARG A 136 23.47 12.17 30.78
N PRO A 137 24.59 11.92 31.48
CA PRO A 137 24.60 11.92 32.94
C PRO A 137 24.44 13.34 33.49
N LEU A 138 23.71 13.47 34.60
CA LEU A 138 23.34 14.75 35.24
C LEU A 138 24.51 15.75 35.43
N HIS A 139 25.71 15.26 35.68
CA HIS A 139 26.91 16.10 35.84
C HIS A 139 27.43 16.73 34.53
N LYS A 140 27.01 16.24 33.35
CA LYS A 140 27.31 16.81 32.02
C LYS A 140 26.16 17.74 31.57
N LYS A 141 26.03 18.90 32.24
CA LYS A 141 24.98 19.90 31.95
C LYS A 141 25.00 20.43 30.50
N ALA A 142 26.17 20.48 29.86
CA ALA A 142 26.27 20.83 28.44
C ALA A 142 25.77 19.67 27.53
N PRO A 143 25.01 19.96 26.46
CA PRO A 143 24.55 18.92 25.54
C PRO A 143 25.69 18.43 24.64
N ILE A 144 25.69 17.13 24.35
CA ILE A 144 26.63 16.47 23.44
C ILE A 144 26.35 16.97 22.02
N LYS A 145 27.37 17.49 21.34
CA LYS A 145 27.29 18.08 20.00
C LYS A 145 27.72 17.09 18.92
N ALA A 146 27.38 17.39 17.66
CA ALA A 146 27.97 16.70 16.52
C ALA A 146 29.48 16.96 16.49
N PRO A 147 30.30 15.95 16.16
CA PRO A 147 31.63 16.22 15.65
C PRO A 147 31.52 16.84 14.25
N ASP A 148 32.46 17.72 13.90
CA ASP A 148 32.85 17.84 12.50
C ASP A 148 33.47 16.49 12.06
N VAL A 149 33.04 15.96 10.93
CA VAL A 149 33.48 14.65 10.43
C VAL A 149 34.80 14.72 9.64
N ASP A 150 35.21 15.93 9.25
CA ASP A 150 36.47 16.18 8.55
C ASP A 150 37.60 16.63 9.51
N ASP A 151 37.27 16.99 10.77
CA ASP A 151 38.26 17.25 11.84
C ASP A 151 38.41 16.08 12.83
N LYS A 152 39.58 15.46 12.79
CA LYS A 152 39.97 14.35 13.67
C LYS A 152 39.99 14.74 15.17
N ALA A 153 40.34 15.98 15.51
CA ALA A 153 40.35 16.44 16.91
C ALA A 153 38.91 16.60 17.45
N ASP A 154 37.98 17.04 16.58
CA ASP A 154 36.57 17.21 16.93
C ASP A 154 35.84 15.86 17.11
N ILE A 155 36.24 14.85 16.32
CA ILE A 155 35.90 13.43 16.53
C ILE A 155 36.46 12.91 17.87
N GLU A 156 37.74 13.16 18.18
CA GLU A 156 38.34 12.71 19.45
C GLU A 156 37.70 13.36 20.68
N ARG A 157 37.26 14.62 20.59
CA ARG A 157 36.41 15.24 21.63
C ARG A 157 35.08 14.51 21.75
N PHE A 158 34.37 14.28 20.63
CA PHE A 158 33.08 13.58 20.65
C PHE A 158 33.19 12.17 21.26
N MET A 159 34.28 11.43 20.98
CA MET A 159 34.56 10.14 21.61
C MET A 159 34.70 10.24 23.15
N GLN A 160 35.30 11.32 23.67
CA GLN A 160 35.40 11.57 25.11
C GLN A 160 34.05 11.99 25.72
N ASP A 161 33.24 12.75 24.98
CA ASP A 161 31.91 13.17 25.42
C ASP A 161 30.95 11.98 25.63
N ILE A 162 31.00 10.97 24.75
CA ILE A 162 30.12 9.78 24.78
C ILE A 162 30.69 8.59 25.57
N ARG A 163 31.96 8.64 25.99
CA ARG A 163 32.64 7.49 26.64
C ARG A 163 31.88 7.03 27.88
N GLY A 164 31.59 5.72 27.94
CA GLY A 164 30.83 5.09 29.02
C GLY A 164 29.30 5.22 28.91
N LEU A 165 28.77 5.93 27.89
CA LEU A 165 27.33 6.00 27.61
C LEU A 165 26.90 4.98 26.55
N VAL A 166 27.83 4.59 25.66
CA VAL A 166 27.59 3.60 24.61
C VAL A 166 28.27 2.29 24.99
N SER A 167 27.54 1.18 24.88
CA SER A 167 28.09 -0.17 24.83
C SER A 167 27.80 -0.77 23.45
N TYR A 168 28.76 -1.50 22.90
CA TYR A 168 28.65 -2.08 21.56
C TYR A 168 29.27 -3.48 21.51
N LEU A 169 28.55 -4.41 20.88
CA LEU A 169 29.02 -5.77 20.63
C LEU A 169 28.63 -6.16 19.20
N ASP A 170 29.63 -6.51 18.39
CA ASP A 170 29.43 -7.05 17.05
C ASP A 170 29.72 -8.55 17.06
N LEU A 171 28.72 -9.35 16.71
CA LEU A 171 28.85 -10.80 16.54
C LEU A 171 28.62 -11.22 15.07
N SER A 172 28.47 -10.27 14.14
CA SER A 172 28.14 -10.59 12.74
C SER A 172 29.25 -11.32 11.99
N SER A 173 30.48 -11.28 12.51
CA SER A 173 31.63 -12.05 12.04
C SER A 173 31.77 -13.44 12.68
N ASP A 174 30.98 -13.77 13.71
CA ASP A 174 30.97 -15.13 14.31
C ASP A 174 30.18 -16.08 13.41
N LEU A 175 30.87 -16.64 12.42
CA LEU A 175 30.32 -17.62 11.48
C LEU A 175 29.86 -18.93 12.16
N THR A 176 30.16 -19.16 13.45
CA THR A 176 29.60 -20.31 14.19
C THR A 176 28.17 -20.04 14.69
N ARG A 177 27.68 -18.79 14.61
CA ARG A 177 26.35 -18.36 15.08
C ARG A 177 25.56 -17.54 14.05
N PHE A 178 26.23 -16.93 13.08
CA PHE A 178 25.63 -16.13 12.01
C PHE A 178 26.01 -16.72 10.64
N PRO A 179 25.15 -16.62 9.62
CA PRO A 179 25.53 -17.03 8.27
C PRO A 179 26.46 -15.99 7.63
N ALA A 180 27.34 -16.44 6.72
CA ALA A 180 28.15 -15.55 5.90
C ALA A 180 27.27 -14.74 4.93
N VAL A 181 27.32 -13.41 5.00
CA VAL A 181 26.51 -12.52 4.16
C VAL A 181 27.31 -12.04 2.95
N SER A 182 26.77 -12.26 1.75
CA SER A 182 27.31 -11.79 0.48
C SER A 182 26.44 -10.68 -0.11
N ASP A 183 27.00 -9.47 -0.23
CA ASP A 183 26.36 -8.32 -0.86
C ASP A 183 27.21 -7.83 -2.05
N PRO A 184 26.98 -8.33 -3.28
CA PRO A 184 27.67 -7.87 -4.49
C PRO A 184 27.27 -6.45 -4.93
N GLY A 185 26.33 -5.80 -4.23
CA GLY A 185 25.80 -4.49 -4.60
C GLY A 185 24.71 -4.54 -5.68
N PRO A 186 24.29 -3.37 -6.20
CA PRO A 186 23.13 -3.28 -7.09
C PRO A 186 23.42 -3.65 -8.54
N VAL A 187 22.62 -4.57 -9.06
CA VAL A 187 22.55 -4.88 -10.50
C VAL A 187 21.57 -3.92 -11.17
N ARG A 188 21.98 -3.33 -12.30
CA ARG A 188 21.22 -2.32 -13.04
C ARG A 188 20.50 -2.92 -14.25
N TYR A 189 19.21 -2.60 -14.39
CA TYR A 189 18.32 -3.12 -15.42
C TYR A 189 17.68 -1.97 -16.22
N PRO A 190 18.03 -1.78 -17.51
CA PRO A 190 17.53 -0.66 -18.29
C PRO A 190 16.02 -0.77 -18.53
N MET A 191 15.29 0.31 -18.25
CA MET A 191 13.83 0.40 -18.40
C MET A 191 13.38 0.15 -19.84
N SER A 192 12.21 -0.49 -19.98
CA SER A 192 11.53 -0.56 -21.28
C SER A 192 11.18 0.85 -21.75
N ARG A 193 11.03 1.07 -23.07
CA ARG A 193 10.65 2.39 -23.59
C ARG A 193 9.35 2.91 -22.97
N THR A 194 8.33 2.06 -22.86
CA THR A 194 7.03 2.41 -22.28
C THR A 194 7.14 2.66 -20.77
N GLN A 195 7.98 1.91 -20.05
CA GLN A 195 8.28 2.16 -18.64
C GLN A 195 8.97 3.53 -18.46
N PHE A 196 9.97 3.84 -19.28
CA PHE A 196 10.71 5.09 -19.26
C PHE A 196 9.84 6.31 -19.61
N GLU A 197 8.98 6.22 -20.63
CA GLU A 197 8.04 7.29 -20.99
C GLU A 197 7.11 7.65 -19.81
N ARG A 198 6.56 6.64 -19.11
CA ARG A 198 5.76 6.84 -17.88
C ARG A 198 6.57 7.32 -16.68
N TYR A 199 7.82 6.89 -16.56
CA TYR A 199 8.76 7.37 -15.55
C TYR A 199 9.07 8.87 -15.72
N VAL A 200 9.27 9.35 -16.95
CA VAL A 200 9.51 10.79 -17.22
C VAL A 200 8.25 11.64 -17.01
N GLU A 201 7.06 11.13 -17.37
CA GLU A 201 5.80 11.77 -16.95
C GLU A 201 5.74 11.88 -15.41
N ALA A 202 6.02 10.79 -14.70
CA ALA A 202 5.98 10.75 -13.25
C ALA A 202 7.02 11.65 -12.56
N LEU A 203 8.19 11.87 -13.17
CA LEU A 203 9.21 12.83 -12.69
C LEU A 203 8.72 14.28 -12.74
N ARG A 204 8.03 14.67 -13.81
CA ARG A 204 7.52 16.05 -14.01
C ARG A 204 6.44 16.42 -13.00
N ASP A 205 5.76 15.43 -12.44
CA ASP A 205 4.68 15.60 -11.47
C ASP A 205 5.14 15.54 -9.99
N VAL A 206 6.46 15.51 -9.72
CA VAL A 206 7.00 15.45 -8.34
C VAL A 206 7.15 16.85 -7.74
N THR A 207 6.34 17.18 -6.73
CA THR A 207 6.42 18.47 -6.02
C THR A 207 7.73 18.62 -5.25
N GLU A 208 8.21 19.84 -5.04
CA GLU A 208 9.48 20.13 -4.32
C GLU A 208 9.55 19.46 -2.94
N GLU A 209 8.43 19.43 -2.20
CA GLU A 209 8.28 18.70 -0.93
C GLU A 209 8.63 17.21 -1.04
N GLN A 210 8.26 16.57 -2.16
CA GLN A 210 8.55 15.15 -2.44
C GLN A 210 10.00 14.92 -2.88
N GLN A 211 10.71 15.98 -3.25
CA GLN A 211 12.14 16.00 -3.58
C GLN A 211 13.02 16.33 -2.36
N SER A 212 12.44 16.70 -1.20
CA SER A 212 13.19 17.02 0.02
C SER A 212 13.10 15.90 1.06
N PHE A 213 14.10 15.02 1.12
CA PHE A 213 14.17 13.97 2.13
C PHE A 213 14.11 14.52 3.56
N ASP A 214 14.78 15.64 3.85
CA ASP A 214 14.88 16.17 5.22
C ASP A 214 13.55 16.76 5.72
N GLN A 215 12.72 17.30 4.82
CA GLN A 215 11.35 17.69 5.14
C GLN A 215 10.47 16.46 5.38
N LEU A 216 10.56 15.45 4.50
CA LEU A 216 9.83 14.19 4.64
C LEU A 216 10.23 13.38 5.88
N ALA A 217 11.50 13.44 6.30
CA ALA A 217 11.99 12.84 7.54
C ALA A 217 11.35 13.50 8.77
N LYS A 218 11.36 14.84 8.84
CA LYS A 218 10.65 15.62 9.89
C LYS A 218 9.13 15.39 9.92
N ALA A 219 8.57 14.92 8.80
CA ALA A 219 7.15 14.60 8.62
C ALA A 219 6.82 13.10 8.74
N ASN A 220 7.80 12.24 9.06
CA ASN A 220 7.68 10.77 9.14
C ASN A 220 7.11 10.12 7.86
N GLN A 221 7.51 10.65 6.71
CA GLN A 221 7.00 10.33 5.37
C GLN A 221 8.12 10.07 4.36
N THR A 222 9.29 9.57 4.80
CA THR A 222 10.45 9.24 3.96
C THR A 222 10.12 8.29 2.80
N ASN A 223 9.09 7.44 2.93
CA ASN A 223 8.62 6.58 1.86
C ASN A 223 7.92 7.32 0.71
N LYS A 224 7.50 8.58 0.90
CA LYS A 224 7.01 9.46 -0.17
C LYS A 224 8.12 10.04 -1.04
N PHE A 225 9.39 10.00 -0.60
CA PHE A 225 10.54 10.57 -1.31
C PHE A 225 10.65 9.99 -2.72
N TRP A 226 10.53 10.87 -3.72
CA TRP A 226 10.41 10.54 -5.16
C TRP A 226 9.42 9.41 -5.49
N SER A 227 8.40 9.18 -4.65
CA SER A 227 7.62 7.94 -4.67
C SER A 227 6.84 7.68 -5.96
N LYS A 228 6.41 8.72 -6.68
CA LYS A 228 5.75 8.56 -7.98
C LYS A 228 6.72 8.02 -9.04
N ALA A 229 7.92 8.60 -9.13
CA ALA A 229 8.95 8.17 -10.05
C ALA A 229 9.49 6.77 -9.70
N ARG A 230 9.83 6.53 -8.42
CA ARG A 230 10.30 5.22 -7.91
C ARG A 230 9.32 4.08 -8.17
N LYS A 231 8.02 4.36 -8.13
CA LYS A 231 6.99 3.38 -8.49
C LYS A 231 7.06 2.98 -9.97
N TYR A 232 7.26 3.94 -10.88
CA TYR A 232 7.38 3.65 -12.31
C TYR A 232 8.73 3.02 -12.70
N SER A 233 9.82 3.33 -12.00
CA SER A 233 11.11 2.64 -12.19
C SER A 233 11.06 1.19 -11.65
N ASN A 234 10.23 0.91 -10.64
CA ASN A 234 9.85 -0.46 -10.29
C ASN A 234 9.05 -1.14 -11.40
N SER A 235 7.88 -0.60 -11.77
CA SER A 235 7.02 -1.19 -12.81
C SER A 235 5.96 -0.21 -13.31
N LEU A 236 5.37 -0.51 -14.46
CA LEU A 236 4.07 0.03 -14.83
C LEU A 236 3.00 -0.35 -13.77
N TYR A 237 1.89 0.40 -13.73
CA TYR A 237 0.74 0.01 -12.91
C TYR A 237 -0.02 -1.15 -13.55
N ASP A 238 -0.42 -1.00 -14.81
CA ASP A 238 -1.31 -1.92 -15.50
C ASP A 238 -0.54 -2.88 -16.41
N PHE A 239 -0.75 -4.19 -16.21
CA PHE A 239 -0.24 -5.22 -17.11
C PHE A 239 -1.22 -5.42 -18.28
N ALA A 240 -0.91 -4.80 -19.43
CA ALA A 240 -1.81 -4.84 -20.59
C ALA A 240 -1.80 -6.22 -21.26
N LYS A 241 -2.94 -6.64 -21.82
CA LYS A 241 -3.07 -7.96 -22.46
C LYS A 241 -2.15 -8.09 -23.67
N GLY A 242 -1.10 -8.90 -23.55
CA GLY A 242 -0.07 -9.11 -24.58
C GLY A 242 1.23 -8.34 -24.36
N MET A 243 1.34 -7.55 -23.29
CA MET A 243 2.60 -6.99 -22.79
C MET A 243 3.48 -8.11 -22.21
N SER A 244 4.80 -8.02 -22.40
CA SER A 244 5.76 -8.91 -21.77
C SER A 244 6.14 -8.45 -20.35
N VAL A 245 6.61 -9.37 -19.51
CA VAL A 245 7.06 -9.06 -18.14
C VAL A 245 8.16 -7.99 -18.11
N GLY A 246 9.07 -8.00 -19.11
CA GLY A 246 10.14 -7.01 -19.25
C GLY A 246 9.67 -5.63 -19.72
N GLU A 247 8.61 -5.54 -20.53
CA GLU A 247 7.99 -4.25 -20.87
C GLU A 247 7.30 -3.61 -19.66
N TYR A 248 6.69 -4.44 -18.82
CA TYR A 248 6.03 -4.04 -17.58
C TYR A 248 7.02 -3.62 -16.48
N SER A 249 8.16 -4.31 -16.35
CA SER A 249 9.21 -4.01 -15.38
C SER A 249 10.55 -4.58 -15.83
N ALA A 250 11.57 -3.73 -15.96
CA ALA A 250 12.93 -4.19 -16.25
C ALA A 250 13.53 -5.13 -15.17
N LYS A 251 13.08 -5.00 -13.91
CA LYS A 251 13.61 -5.75 -12.76
C LYS A 251 12.94 -7.11 -12.55
N MET A 252 11.65 -7.23 -12.90
CA MET A 252 10.85 -8.44 -12.63
C MET A 252 11.41 -9.72 -13.29
N PRO A 253 11.88 -9.73 -14.56
CA PRO A 253 12.44 -10.94 -15.17
C PRO A 253 13.62 -11.54 -14.40
N ALA A 254 14.52 -10.70 -13.87
CA ALA A 254 15.69 -11.16 -13.13
C ALA A 254 15.35 -11.67 -11.72
N LEU A 255 14.28 -11.15 -11.10
CA LEU A 255 13.73 -11.74 -9.88
C LEU A 255 13.14 -13.12 -10.15
N LEU A 256 12.28 -13.25 -11.17
CA LEU A 256 11.66 -14.52 -11.55
C LEU A 256 12.69 -15.57 -11.99
N GLU A 257 13.78 -15.16 -12.64
CA GLU A 257 14.85 -16.09 -13.03
C GLU A 257 15.66 -16.59 -11.83
N SER A 258 16.01 -15.72 -10.87
CA SER A 258 16.68 -16.14 -9.63
C SER A 258 15.84 -17.16 -8.85
N LEU A 259 14.51 -16.98 -8.82
CA LEU A 259 13.55 -17.93 -8.24
C LEU A 259 13.43 -19.26 -9.02
N LYS A 260 13.86 -19.33 -10.28
CA LYS A 260 13.98 -20.61 -11.01
C LYS A 260 15.31 -21.30 -10.73
N THR A 261 16.41 -20.54 -10.69
CA THR A 261 17.78 -21.03 -10.50
C THR A 261 17.97 -21.72 -9.15
N TYR A 262 17.32 -21.23 -8.09
CA TYR A 262 17.45 -21.74 -6.73
C TYR A 262 16.13 -22.35 -6.20
N PRO A 263 15.63 -23.44 -6.81
CA PRO A 263 14.28 -23.95 -6.55
C PRO A 263 14.09 -24.62 -5.18
N MET A 264 15.18 -24.82 -4.43
CA MET A 264 15.26 -25.52 -3.13
C MET A 264 15.94 -24.68 -2.03
N ASP A 265 16.23 -23.40 -2.30
CA ASP A 265 16.64 -22.43 -1.29
C ASP A 265 15.42 -21.56 -0.93
N LYS A 266 15.31 -21.07 0.31
CA LYS A 266 14.26 -20.10 0.64
C LYS A 266 14.67 -18.68 0.30
N HIS A 267 13.73 -17.96 -0.31
CA HIS A 267 13.88 -16.57 -0.72
C HIS A 267 13.02 -15.65 0.14
N TYR A 268 13.60 -14.53 0.53
CA TYR A 268 12.89 -13.41 1.15
C TYR A 268 12.91 -12.21 0.19
N VAL A 269 11.74 -11.72 -0.21
CA VAL A 269 11.62 -10.61 -1.17
C VAL A 269 10.95 -9.42 -0.49
N TYR A 270 11.67 -8.30 -0.47
CA TYR A 270 11.23 -7.05 0.11
C TYR A 270 11.06 -5.97 -0.96
N SER A 271 9.94 -5.24 -0.88
CA SER A 271 9.70 -3.99 -1.59
C SER A 271 9.02 -3.01 -0.65
N ALA A 272 9.52 -1.78 -0.55
CA ALA A 272 8.90 -0.73 0.23
C ALA A 272 7.52 -0.33 -0.34
N PHE A 273 7.28 -0.60 -1.64
CA PHE A 273 5.99 -0.33 -2.27
C PHE A 273 4.99 -1.50 -2.13
N PHE A 274 3.77 -1.12 -1.73
CA PHE A 274 2.57 -1.96 -1.74
C PHE A 274 1.45 -1.15 -2.41
N ALA A 275 0.96 -1.61 -3.56
CA ALA A 275 -0.16 -0.96 -4.25
C ALA A 275 -1.06 -2.00 -4.95
N ALA A 276 -2.32 -2.06 -4.53
CA ALA A 276 -3.42 -2.61 -5.32
C ALA A 276 -4.07 -1.45 -6.09
N ASN A 277 -4.36 -1.62 -7.38
CA ASN A 277 -5.09 -0.62 -8.15
C ASN A 277 -6.60 -0.87 -7.99
N ASN A 278 -7.40 0.19 -7.73
CA ASN A 278 -8.81 0.03 -7.36
C ASN A 278 -9.68 -0.61 -8.47
N ASN A 279 -9.23 -0.56 -9.72
CA ASN A 279 -9.97 -1.05 -10.90
C ASN A 279 -9.66 -2.53 -11.23
N GLY A 280 -9.04 -3.28 -10.30
CA GLY A 280 -8.75 -4.71 -10.41
C GLY A 280 -7.56 -5.07 -11.31
N TYR A 281 -7.50 -4.46 -12.50
CA TYR A 281 -6.32 -4.47 -13.35
C TYR A 281 -5.26 -3.51 -12.78
N GLY A 282 -4.04 -4.01 -12.65
CA GLY A 282 -2.87 -3.27 -12.18
C GLY A 282 -2.55 -3.42 -10.68
N SER A 283 -1.26 -3.29 -10.38
CA SER A 283 -0.64 -3.45 -9.05
C SER A 283 0.83 -3.03 -9.12
N GLN A 284 1.48 -2.75 -7.99
CA GLN A 284 2.94 -2.52 -7.94
C GLN A 284 3.58 -3.09 -6.67
N GLY A 285 4.91 -3.26 -6.70
CA GLY A 285 5.71 -3.81 -5.60
C GLY A 285 5.35 -5.27 -5.33
N ILE A 286 5.30 -5.68 -4.06
CA ILE A 286 5.04 -7.10 -3.70
C ILE A 286 3.72 -7.68 -4.26
N LEU A 287 2.70 -6.85 -4.52
CA LEU A 287 1.45 -7.32 -5.13
C LEU A 287 1.58 -7.60 -6.63
N ALA A 288 2.50 -6.93 -7.32
CA ALA A 288 2.86 -7.29 -8.68
C ALA A 288 3.69 -8.58 -8.68
N ILE A 289 4.70 -8.67 -7.80
CA ILE A 289 5.55 -9.85 -7.66
C ILE A 289 4.68 -11.10 -7.42
N ALA A 290 3.79 -11.06 -6.42
CA ALA A 290 2.81 -12.11 -6.11
C ALA A 290 2.06 -12.60 -7.36
N ARG A 291 1.50 -11.68 -8.16
CA ARG A 291 0.75 -12.01 -9.39
C ARG A 291 1.62 -12.71 -10.45
N PHE A 292 2.89 -12.33 -10.62
CA PHE A 292 3.78 -13.02 -11.56
C PHE A 292 4.29 -14.37 -11.02
N LEU A 293 4.40 -14.57 -9.71
CA LEU A 293 4.63 -15.91 -9.14
C LEU A 293 3.48 -16.85 -9.49
N GLU A 294 2.24 -16.36 -9.42
CA GLU A 294 1.04 -17.13 -9.80
C GLU A 294 0.91 -17.33 -11.31
N SER A 295 1.11 -16.29 -12.15
CA SER A 295 0.88 -16.36 -13.60
C SER A 295 2.00 -17.02 -14.40
N GLU A 296 3.27 -16.70 -14.10
CA GLU A 296 4.42 -17.16 -14.88
C GLU A 296 5.05 -18.43 -14.31
N LEU A 297 4.98 -18.62 -12.99
CA LEU A 297 5.66 -19.71 -12.29
C LEU A 297 4.70 -20.71 -11.60
N GLY A 298 3.39 -20.47 -11.60
CA GLY A 298 2.37 -21.38 -11.07
C GLY A 298 2.38 -21.57 -9.55
N TYR A 299 2.89 -20.60 -8.79
CA TYR A 299 2.92 -20.65 -7.32
C TYR A 299 1.50 -20.53 -6.74
N GLU A 300 1.32 -20.98 -5.50
CA GLU A 300 0.09 -20.80 -4.72
C GLU A 300 0.32 -19.93 -3.47
N GLN A 301 -0.55 -18.95 -3.21
CA GLN A 301 -0.54 -18.21 -1.96
C GLN A 301 -0.94 -19.11 -0.77
N LEU A 302 -0.07 -19.18 0.24
CA LEU A 302 -0.43 -19.69 1.56
C LEU A 302 -1.17 -18.58 2.33
N THR A 303 -2.49 -18.72 2.46
CA THR A 303 -3.32 -17.76 3.20
C THR A 303 -3.35 -18.10 4.70
N VAL A 304 -3.63 -17.09 5.54
CA VAL A 304 -3.76 -17.25 7.01
C VAL A 304 -4.71 -18.39 7.39
N ALA A 305 -5.83 -18.54 6.69
CA ALA A 305 -6.81 -19.60 6.96
C ALA A 305 -6.23 -21.01 6.70
N LYS A 306 -5.47 -21.19 5.61
CA LYS A 306 -4.74 -22.44 5.34
C LYS A 306 -3.66 -22.68 6.38
N ALA A 307 -2.89 -21.63 6.73
CA ALA A 307 -1.81 -21.74 7.71
C ALA A 307 -2.31 -22.27 9.08
N LYS A 308 -3.41 -21.71 9.60
CA LYS A 308 -4.02 -22.18 10.86
C LYS A 308 -4.53 -23.61 10.79
N ASP A 309 -5.15 -24.03 9.69
CA ASP A 309 -5.62 -25.40 9.49
C ASP A 309 -4.44 -26.41 9.42
N ILE A 310 -3.36 -26.06 8.72
CA ILE A 310 -2.15 -26.88 8.63
C ILE A 310 -1.48 -26.98 10.00
N ASN A 311 -1.28 -25.87 10.72
CA ASN A 311 -0.71 -25.89 12.08
C ASN A 311 -1.57 -26.68 13.07
N MET A 312 -2.91 -26.59 12.98
CA MET A 312 -3.81 -27.41 13.78
C MET A 312 -3.65 -28.92 13.49
N LYS A 313 -3.40 -29.30 12.23
CA LYS A 313 -3.19 -30.70 11.82
C LYS A 313 -1.80 -31.21 12.16
N LEU A 314 -0.75 -30.39 12.02
CA LEU A 314 0.60 -30.66 12.54
C LEU A 314 0.57 -30.92 14.05
N LYS A 315 -0.13 -30.08 14.82
CA LYS A 315 -0.36 -30.26 16.28
C LYS A 315 -1.15 -31.53 16.64
N ARG A 316 -1.77 -32.21 15.65
CA ARG A 316 -2.43 -33.52 15.79
C ARG A 316 -1.58 -34.68 15.24
N GLY A 317 -0.31 -34.44 14.91
CA GLY A 317 0.62 -35.45 14.41
C GLY A 317 0.50 -35.78 12.92
N VAL A 318 -0.25 -35.00 12.13
CA VAL A 318 -0.32 -35.19 10.66
C VAL A 318 0.94 -34.61 10.01
N PRO A 319 1.74 -35.38 9.25
CA PRO A 319 2.94 -34.90 8.58
C PRO A 319 2.71 -33.78 7.55
N LEU A 320 3.73 -32.92 7.34
CA LEU A 320 3.60 -31.71 6.50
C LEU A 320 3.42 -32.02 5.01
N ASP A 321 4.04 -33.10 4.51
CA ASP A 321 3.93 -33.58 3.13
C ASP A 321 2.51 -34.00 2.74
N GLN A 322 1.74 -34.53 3.70
CA GLN A 322 0.33 -34.88 3.53
C GLN A 322 -0.60 -33.66 3.51
N LEU A 323 -0.16 -32.55 4.14
CA LEU A 323 -0.93 -31.29 4.24
C LEU A 323 -0.60 -30.32 3.12
N LEU A 324 0.67 -30.30 2.71
CA LEU A 324 1.23 -29.51 1.61
C LEU A 324 2.03 -30.47 0.73
N PRO A 325 1.47 -31.01 -0.38
CA PRO A 325 2.24 -31.88 -1.25
C PRO A 325 3.50 -31.15 -1.78
N PRO A 326 4.68 -31.80 -1.75
CA PRO A 326 5.93 -31.19 -2.20
C PRO A 326 5.93 -30.95 -3.72
N GLY A 327 6.86 -30.12 -4.19
CA GLY A 327 7.00 -29.77 -5.61
C GLY A 327 6.00 -28.72 -6.13
N LYS A 328 4.82 -28.58 -5.52
CA LYS A 328 3.96 -27.42 -5.76
C LYS A 328 4.47 -26.22 -4.95
N ARG A 329 5.10 -25.27 -5.63
CA ARG A 329 5.71 -24.09 -5.00
C ARG A 329 4.66 -23.15 -4.39
N ARG A 330 4.99 -22.54 -3.26
CA ARG A 330 4.08 -21.63 -2.51
C ARG A 330 4.81 -20.41 -2.00
N TYR A 331 4.06 -19.33 -1.78
CA TYR A 331 4.56 -18.10 -1.18
C TYR A 331 3.66 -17.60 -0.05
N ILE A 332 4.24 -16.84 0.88
CA ILE A 332 3.52 -16.07 1.90
C ILE A 332 3.53 -14.59 1.49
N LEU A 333 2.40 -13.90 1.70
CA LEU A 333 2.24 -12.47 1.44
C LEU A 333 2.07 -11.72 2.76
N ALA A 334 3.18 -11.36 3.40
CA ALA A 334 3.19 -10.64 4.67
C ALA A 334 2.84 -9.16 4.44
N THR A 335 1.56 -8.82 4.64
CA THR A 335 1.04 -7.44 4.62
C THR A 335 -0.05 -7.28 5.66
N GLN A 336 -0.23 -6.05 6.18
CA GLN A 336 -1.26 -5.77 7.18
C GLN A 336 -2.68 -6.18 6.73
N ARG A 337 -2.98 -6.16 5.43
CA ARG A 337 -4.29 -6.58 4.89
C ARG A 337 -4.49 -8.10 4.87
N GLU A 338 -3.48 -8.86 4.45
CA GLU A 338 -3.58 -10.33 4.47
C GLU A 338 -3.62 -10.84 5.92
N ILE A 339 -2.78 -10.23 6.76
CA ILE A 339 -2.66 -10.56 8.18
C ILE A 339 -3.91 -10.13 8.98
N SER A 340 -4.64 -9.09 8.57
CA SER A 340 -5.97 -8.75 9.15
C SER A 340 -7.13 -9.64 8.65
N GLY A 341 -6.85 -10.64 7.79
CA GLY A 341 -7.88 -11.49 7.20
C GLY A 341 -8.69 -10.79 6.09
N GLY A 342 -8.02 -9.96 5.28
CA GLY A 342 -8.59 -9.27 4.11
C GLY A 342 -9.39 -8.00 4.42
N LYS A 343 -9.76 -7.79 5.70
CA LYS A 343 -10.56 -6.63 6.16
C LYS A 343 -9.69 -5.38 6.25
N SER A 344 -10.13 -4.29 5.61
CA SER A 344 -9.44 -2.99 5.64
C SER A 344 -9.67 -2.26 6.97
N THR A 345 -9.06 -2.76 8.05
CA THR A 345 -9.18 -2.18 9.39
C THR A 345 -8.36 -0.89 9.55
N SER A 346 -8.98 0.25 9.24
CA SER A 346 -8.51 1.57 9.71
C SER A 346 -8.65 1.76 11.24
N VAL A 347 -9.21 0.77 11.93
CA VAL A 347 -9.53 0.79 13.37
C VAL A 347 -8.44 0.07 14.17
N LYS A 348 -7.55 0.84 14.79
CA LYS A 348 -6.48 0.37 15.69
C LYS A 348 -7.02 -0.04 17.07
N THR A 349 -7.89 -1.06 17.14
CA THR A 349 -8.19 -1.70 18.44
C THR A 349 -7.06 -2.67 18.81
N SER A 350 -6.69 -2.71 20.09
CA SER A 350 -5.67 -3.63 20.63
C SER A 350 -5.95 -5.08 20.22
N LYS A 351 -7.20 -5.52 20.35
CA LYS A 351 -7.69 -6.86 19.97
C LYS A 351 -7.60 -7.16 18.45
N ALA A 352 -7.55 -6.14 17.58
CA ALA A 352 -7.29 -6.33 16.16
C ALA A 352 -5.79 -6.45 15.86
N LEU A 353 -4.94 -5.68 16.56
CA LEU A 353 -3.48 -5.75 16.45
C LEU A 353 -2.94 -7.08 16.98
N GLN A 354 -3.47 -7.57 18.11
CA GLN A 354 -3.15 -8.88 18.70
C GLN A 354 -3.44 -10.02 17.71
N ARG A 355 -4.66 -10.04 17.12
CA ARG A 355 -5.05 -11.01 16.09
C ARG A 355 -4.19 -10.93 14.83
N ALA A 356 -3.68 -9.75 14.48
CA ALA A 356 -2.72 -9.62 13.39
C ALA A 356 -1.38 -10.31 13.75
N GLY A 357 -0.86 -10.10 14.96
CA GLY A 357 0.31 -10.83 15.48
C GLY A 357 0.14 -12.35 15.45
N GLU A 358 -1.00 -12.86 15.95
CA GLU A 358 -1.37 -14.29 15.89
C GLU A 358 -1.37 -14.82 14.45
N ASN A 359 -2.03 -14.10 13.53
CA ASN A 359 -2.16 -14.51 12.13
C ASN A 359 -0.81 -14.52 11.38
N LEU A 360 0.10 -13.61 11.74
CA LEU A 360 1.46 -13.60 11.22
C LEU A 360 2.30 -14.75 11.77
N HIS A 361 2.24 -14.98 13.09
CA HIS A 361 2.99 -16.04 13.76
C HIS A 361 2.68 -17.42 13.17
N GLU A 362 1.40 -17.71 12.92
CA GLU A 362 0.95 -18.97 12.29
C GLU A 362 1.54 -19.18 10.88
N MET A 363 1.75 -18.10 10.09
CA MET A 363 2.41 -18.20 8.78
C MET A 363 3.95 -18.36 8.90
N ILE A 364 4.58 -17.64 9.84
CA ILE A 364 6.01 -17.73 10.10
C ILE A 364 6.39 -19.13 10.64
N ALA A 365 5.58 -19.71 11.52
CA ALA A 365 5.81 -21.04 12.08
C ALA A 365 5.92 -22.14 11.01
N LEU A 366 5.12 -22.04 9.93
CA LEU A 366 5.21 -22.95 8.78
C LEU A 366 6.45 -22.66 7.92
N PHE A 367 6.77 -21.39 7.68
CA PHE A 367 7.94 -21.00 6.88
C PHE A 367 9.27 -21.42 7.55
N ASN A 368 9.33 -21.32 8.88
CA ASN A 368 10.48 -21.67 9.72
C ASN A 368 10.46 -23.13 10.21
N SER A 369 9.48 -23.95 9.82
CA SER A 369 9.44 -25.37 10.17
C SER A 369 10.72 -26.08 9.69
N ALA A 370 11.30 -26.96 10.51
CA ALA A 370 12.47 -27.76 10.15
C ALA A 370 12.23 -28.69 8.94
N ALA A 371 10.96 -29.02 8.65
CA ALA A 371 10.55 -29.70 7.42
C ALA A 371 10.60 -28.78 6.19
N ASN A 372 10.42 -27.47 6.36
CA ASN A 372 10.55 -26.46 5.31
C ASN A 372 11.90 -25.72 5.36
N ARG A 373 12.98 -26.36 5.82
CA ARG A 373 14.33 -25.73 5.81
C ARG A 373 14.84 -25.48 4.38
N HIS A 374 14.54 -26.37 3.44
CA HIS A 374 14.91 -26.27 2.01
C HIS A 374 13.75 -25.74 1.13
N GLY A 375 12.79 -25.01 1.69
CA GLY A 375 11.72 -24.32 0.93
C GLY A 375 10.71 -25.20 0.16
N GLU A 376 10.81 -26.52 0.29
CA GLU A 376 10.05 -27.55 -0.45
C GLU A 376 8.52 -27.36 -0.41
N TYR A 377 8.02 -26.78 0.68
CA TYR A 377 6.60 -26.56 0.94
C TYR A 377 6.21 -25.10 0.72
N ILE A 378 7.08 -24.17 1.13
CA ILE A 378 6.92 -22.72 1.06
C ILE A 378 8.28 -22.10 0.73
N HIS A 379 8.41 -21.61 -0.50
CA HIS A 379 9.68 -21.23 -1.12
C HIS A 379 9.99 -19.73 -0.96
N VAL A 380 8.96 -18.88 -0.96
CA VAL A 380 9.10 -17.41 -0.97
C VAL A 380 8.32 -16.75 0.17
N MET A 381 8.97 -15.82 0.88
CA MET A 381 8.34 -14.84 1.77
C MET A 381 8.34 -13.47 1.09
N LEU A 382 7.16 -12.91 0.79
CA LEU A 382 7.01 -11.53 0.29
C LEU A 382 6.64 -10.60 1.46
N ALA A 383 7.40 -9.52 1.67
CA ALA A 383 7.08 -8.51 2.70
C ALA A 383 7.18 -7.08 2.17
N SER A 384 6.40 -6.18 2.79
CA SER A 384 6.48 -4.74 2.55
C SER A 384 7.00 -3.98 3.76
N GLN A 385 7.28 -2.68 3.58
CA GLN A 385 7.63 -1.77 4.68
C GLN A 385 6.63 -1.79 5.87
N SER A 386 5.36 -2.14 5.63
CA SER A 386 4.36 -2.29 6.70
C SER A 386 4.59 -3.50 7.63
N MET A 387 5.59 -4.34 7.31
CA MET A 387 6.06 -5.50 8.07
C MET A 387 7.56 -5.40 8.44
N ASN A 388 8.09 -4.19 8.64
CA ASN A 388 9.47 -3.99 9.09
C ASN A 388 9.75 -4.59 10.48
N GLU A 389 8.72 -4.89 11.26
CA GLU A 389 8.74 -5.46 12.61
C GLU A 389 8.12 -6.87 12.62
N GLY A 390 8.45 -7.69 13.63
CA GLY A 390 7.95 -9.07 13.76
C GLY A 390 8.52 -10.09 12.76
N LEU A 391 9.27 -9.64 11.76
CA LEU A 391 10.07 -10.46 10.83
C LEU A 391 11.04 -11.41 11.57
N ASP A 392 10.71 -12.69 11.67
CA ASP A 392 11.57 -13.76 12.19
C ASP A 392 11.68 -14.86 11.11
N LEU A 393 12.78 -14.90 10.35
CA LEU A 393 12.98 -15.92 9.31
C LEU A 393 14.17 -16.83 9.66
N LYS A 394 14.08 -18.09 9.22
CA LYS A 394 15.09 -19.17 9.37
C LYS A 394 15.39 -19.81 8.02
N ALA A 395 16.64 -20.22 7.81
CA ALA A 395 17.14 -20.94 6.62
C ALA A 395 16.82 -20.22 5.28
N VAL A 396 17.01 -18.91 5.22
CA VAL A 396 16.79 -18.06 4.03
C VAL A 396 18.13 -17.68 3.43
N LYS A 397 18.48 -18.33 2.30
CA LYS A 397 19.77 -18.16 1.62
C LYS A 397 19.78 -17.04 0.57
N HIS A 398 18.61 -16.51 0.19
CA HIS A 398 18.51 -15.38 -0.76
C HIS A 398 17.60 -14.27 -0.25
N ILE A 399 18.11 -13.03 -0.20
CA ILE A 399 17.35 -11.82 0.13
C ILE A 399 17.28 -10.95 -1.12
N HIS A 400 16.07 -10.53 -1.52
CA HIS A 400 15.83 -9.71 -2.71
C HIS A 400 15.30 -8.34 -2.30
N ILE A 401 16.08 -7.30 -2.57
CA ILE A 401 15.70 -5.90 -2.31
C ILE A 401 15.33 -5.29 -3.66
N PHE A 402 14.04 -5.20 -3.95
CA PHE A 402 13.51 -4.91 -5.30
C PHE A 402 13.67 -3.44 -5.73
N GLU A 403 13.97 -2.53 -4.80
CA GLU A 403 14.34 -1.15 -5.07
C GLU A 403 15.25 -0.59 -3.97
N PRO A 404 16.06 0.45 -4.25
CA PRO A 404 16.90 1.06 -3.22
C PRO A 404 16.05 1.65 -2.08
N LEU A 405 16.47 1.30 -0.86
CA LEU A 405 15.84 1.73 0.38
C LEU A 405 16.36 3.10 0.77
N VAL A 406 15.50 3.94 1.34
CA VAL A 406 15.84 5.35 1.57
C VAL A 406 16.75 5.53 2.78
N THR A 407 16.71 4.61 3.75
CA THR A 407 17.43 4.72 5.02
C THR A 407 18.16 3.42 5.40
N MET A 408 19.23 3.54 6.19
CA MET A 408 20.09 2.41 6.55
C MET A 408 19.53 1.55 7.69
N ALA A 409 18.69 2.10 8.59
CA ALA A 409 17.91 1.28 9.51
C ALA A 409 16.98 0.34 8.74
N SER A 410 16.31 0.84 7.69
CA SER A 410 15.45 0.01 6.83
C SER A 410 16.20 -1.14 6.17
N ASP A 411 17.41 -0.90 5.67
CA ASP A 411 18.26 -1.90 5.01
C ASP A 411 18.79 -2.96 5.99
N LYS A 412 19.35 -2.52 7.12
CA LYS A 412 19.83 -3.41 8.19
C LYS A 412 18.71 -4.22 8.83
N GLN A 413 17.55 -3.62 9.11
CA GLN A 413 16.37 -4.34 9.61
C GLN A 413 15.90 -5.38 8.59
N THR A 414 15.86 -5.05 7.29
CA THR A 414 15.47 -5.99 6.22
C THR A 414 16.41 -7.19 6.17
N ILE A 415 17.73 -6.97 6.11
CA ILE A 415 18.74 -8.04 6.09
C ILE A 415 18.65 -8.88 7.39
N GLY A 416 18.56 -8.19 8.52
CA GLY A 416 18.45 -8.78 9.87
C GLY A 416 17.16 -9.56 10.13
N ARG A 417 16.18 -9.59 9.22
CA ARG A 417 15.04 -10.51 9.32
C ARG A 417 15.42 -11.95 8.95
N ALA A 418 16.49 -12.15 8.15
CA ALA A 418 16.95 -13.44 7.67
C ALA A 418 18.41 -13.78 8.06
N ALA A 419 19.34 -12.82 7.98
CA ALA A 419 20.74 -13.00 8.41
C ALA A 419 20.91 -12.50 9.86
N ARG A 420 20.86 -13.44 10.82
CA ARG A 420 20.81 -13.15 12.27
C ARG A 420 21.18 -14.38 13.11
N TYR A 421 21.27 -14.21 14.42
CA TYR A 421 21.68 -15.24 15.39
C TYR A 421 20.92 -16.57 15.20
N CYS A 422 21.67 -17.65 15.00
CA CYS A 422 21.20 -19.01 14.73
C CYS A 422 20.07 -19.07 13.69
N SER A 423 20.11 -18.23 12.64
CA SER A 423 19.07 -18.26 11.60
C SER A 423 19.21 -19.43 10.63
N HIS A 424 20.43 -19.98 10.47
CA HIS A 424 20.73 -21.11 9.58
C HIS A 424 21.00 -22.41 10.36
N MET A 425 20.67 -22.46 11.66
CA MET A 425 20.97 -23.57 12.56
C MET A 425 20.39 -24.93 12.13
N ASP A 426 19.28 -24.92 11.37
CA ASP A 426 18.65 -26.12 10.82
C ASP A 426 19.31 -26.63 9.52
N LEU A 427 20.35 -25.96 9.02
CA LEU A 427 21.06 -26.28 7.78
C LEU A 427 22.50 -26.77 8.04
N SER A 428 23.07 -27.43 7.03
CA SER A 428 24.42 -28.02 7.05
C SER A 428 25.51 -26.98 7.33
N TYR A 429 26.15 -27.06 8.50
CA TYR A 429 27.32 -26.24 8.82
C TYR A 429 28.60 -26.85 8.22
N PRO A 430 29.50 -26.07 7.58
CA PRO A 430 29.40 -24.63 7.32
C PRO A 430 28.74 -24.25 5.99
N ASP A 431 28.67 -25.17 5.02
CA ASP A 431 28.49 -24.83 3.60
C ASP A 431 27.13 -24.18 3.26
N ASP A 432 26.06 -24.56 3.95
CA ASP A 432 24.72 -23.95 3.76
C ASP A 432 24.50 -22.66 4.58
N TRP A 433 25.43 -22.27 5.45
CA TRP A 433 25.32 -21.08 6.31
C TRP A 433 25.73 -19.81 5.54
N SER A 434 25.10 -19.56 4.40
CA SER A 434 25.38 -18.41 3.53
C SER A 434 24.10 -17.70 3.07
N VAL A 435 24.14 -16.37 2.96
CA VAL A 435 23.03 -15.53 2.50
C VAL A 435 23.50 -14.57 1.41
N THR A 436 22.91 -14.65 0.23
CA THR A 436 23.16 -13.72 -0.88
C THR A 436 22.10 -12.62 -0.92
N ILE A 437 22.55 -11.36 -1.04
CA ILE A 437 21.68 -10.19 -1.18
C ILE A 437 21.62 -9.76 -2.66
N HIS A 438 20.44 -9.89 -3.26
CA HIS A 438 20.13 -9.49 -4.63
C HIS A 438 19.49 -8.10 -4.61
N ARG A 439 20.27 -7.06 -4.95
CA ARG A 439 19.80 -5.67 -5.01
C ARG A 439 19.44 -5.29 -6.46
N TYR A 440 18.19 -4.94 -6.72
CA TYR A 440 17.69 -4.63 -8.06
C TYR A 440 17.52 -3.12 -8.24
N MET A 441 18.22 -2.53 -9.21
CA MET A 441 18.08 -1.11 -9.58
C MET A 441 17.65 -0.95 -11.04
N ALA A 442 16.71 -0.05 -11.29
CA ALA A 442 16.31 0.34 -12.63
C ALA A 442 17.30 1.37 -13.22
N ASP A 443 17.50 1.32 -14.52
CA ASP A 443 18.37 2.25 -15.24
C ASP A 443 17.71 2.84 -16.49
N LEU A 444 18.31 3.89 -17.04
CA LEU A 444 17.77 4.63 -18.17
C LEU A 444 18.01 3.86 -19.49
N PRO A 445 17.09 3.95 -20.48
CA PRO A 445 17.29 3.29 -21.77
C PRO A 445 18.57 3.78 -22.44
N GLY A 446 19.39 2.86 -22.96
CA GLY A 446 20.66 3.20 -23.58
C GLY A 446 21.80 3.49 -22.60
N GLY A 447 21.59 3.36 -21.29
CA GLY A 447 22.67 3.26 -20.32
C GLY A 447 23.63 2.14 -20.70
N LYS A 448 24.95 2.39 -20.63
CA LYS A 448 25.96 1.35 -20.85
C LYS A 448 25.81 0.31 -19.74
N SER A 449 25.33 -0.89 -20.08
CA SER A 449 25.31 -2.01 -19.16
C SER A 449 26.72 -2.25 -18.61
N SER A 450 26.91 -2.09 -17.31
CA SER A 450 28.21 -2.24 -16.64
C SER A 450 28.62 -3.71 -16.44
N SER A 451 28.53 -4.48 -17.53
CA SER A 451 28.80 -5.91 -17.68
C SER A 451 30.29 -6.29 -17.57
N GLU A 452 31.09 -5.51 -16.84
CA GLU A 452 32.54 -5.70 -16.70
C GLU A 452 32.98 -5.96 -15.25
N HIS A 453 32.07 -5.87 -14.27
CA HIS A 453 32.35 -6.14 -12.85
C HIS A 453 31.45 -7.23 -12.26
N ALA A 454 31.25 -8.30 -13.03
CA ALA A 454 30.60 -9.54 -12.59
C ALA A 454 31.37 -10.77 -13.11
N VAL A 455 32.68 -10.83 -12.83
CA VAL A 455 33.54 -11.97 -13.20
C VAL A 455 33.48 -13.00 -12.07
N GLY A 456 32.64 -14.03 -12.22
CA GLY A 456 32.51 -15.09 -11.22
C GLY A 456 31.60 -16.23 -11.69
N LEU A 457 32.22 -17.28 -12.26
CA LEU A 457 31.63 -18.60 -12.54
C LEU A 457 30.36 -18.66 -13.43
N VAL A 458 30.57 -18.82 -14.75
CA VAL A 458 30.12 -19.97 -15.57
C VAL A 458 30.65 -19.76 -17.00
N PRO A 459 31.19 -20.79 -17.69
CA PRO A 459 31.78 -20.62 -19.02
C PRO A 459 30.72 -20.34 -20.11
N LYS A 460 30.95 -19.28 -20.89
CA LYS A 460 30.11 -18.88 -22.03
C LYS A 460 30.41 -19.73 -23.28
N PRO A 461 29.43 -20.47 -23.87
CA PRO A 461 29.58 -21.00 -25.23
C PRO A 461 29.60 -19.87 -26.27
N PRO A 462 30.28 -20.03 -27.42
CA PRO A 462 30.54 -18.95 -28.35
C PRO A 462 29.26 -18.30 -28.90
N SER A 463 29.20 -16.97 -28.82
CA SER A 463 28.01 -16.21 -29.22
C SER A 463 27.91 -16.03 -30.73
N ALA A 464 26.84 -16.56 -31.32
CA ALA A 464 26.34 -16.09 -32.61
C ALA A 464 25.77 -14.66 -32.47
N ALA A 465 25.81 -13.88 -33.56
CA ALA A 465 25.21 -12.56 -33.63
C ALA A 465 23.67 -12.62 -33.54
N PRO A 466 22.98 -11.53 -33.13
CA PRO A 466 21.52 -11.48 -33.14
C PRO A 466 20.99 -11.70 -34.56
N ALA A 467 20.35 -12.85 -34.77
CA ALA A 467 19.85 -13.25 -36.08
C ALA A 467 18.57 -12.47 -36.45
N ASP A 468 18.47 -12.07 -37.72
CA ASP A 468 17.28 -11.45 -38.30
C ASP A 468 16.02 -12.30 -38.02
N PRO A 469 14.92 -11.73 -37.47
CA PRO A 469 13.68 -12.45 -37.23
C PRO A 469 13.11 -13.17 -38.46
N ALA A 470 13.31 -12.64 -39.68
CA ALA A 470 12.89 -13.32 -40.89
C ALA A 470 13.80 -14.53 -41.21
N ALA A 471 15.12 -14.40 -41.07
CA ALA A 471 16.05 -15.52 -41.15
C ALA A 471 15.75 -16.62 -40.11
N VAL A 472 15.45 -16.26 -38.85
CA VAL A 472 15.07 -17.23 -37.79
C VAL A 472 13.77 -17.95 -38.13
N ALA A 473 12.74 -17.24 -38.57
CA ALA A 473 11.46 -17.85 -38.97
C ALA A 473 11.61 -18.79 -40.19
N ASN A 474 12.45 -18.43 -41.16
CA ASN A 474 12.76 -19.28 -42.32
C ASN A 474 13.59 -20.51 -41.91
N ALA A 475 14.56 -20.36 -41.00
CA ALA A 475 15.35 -21.49 -40.49
C ALA A 475 14.47 -22.53 -39.76
N ARG A 476 13.55 -22.07 -38.89
CA ARG A 476 12.59 -22.96 -38.21
C ARG A 476 11.61 -23.62 -39.19
N LEU A 477 11.15 -22.92 -40.24
CA LEU A 477 10.35 -23.56 -41.30
C LEU A 477 11.12 -24.68 -42.02
N ALA A 478 12.38 -24.43 -42.38
CA ALA A 478 13.24 -25.43 -43.01
C ALA A 478 13.62 -26.60 -42.09
N GLU A 479 13.43 -26.46 -40.77
CA GLU A 479 13.54 -27.55 -39.79
C GLU A 479 12.23 -28.34 -39.68
N ILE A 480 11.08 -27.66 -39.57
CA ILE A 480 9.75 -28.28 -39.55
C ILE A 480 9.49 -29.13 -40.80
N ASP A 481 9.83 -28.61 -41.99
CA ASP A 481 9.66 -29.36 -43.24
C ASP A 481 10.58 -30.61 -43.28
N ARG A 482 11.74 -30.60 -42.60
CA ARG A 482 12.60 -31.79 -42.40
C ARG A 482 12.03 -32.78 -41.38
N GLU A 483 11.49 -32.31 -40.25
CA GLU A 483 10.79 -33.17 -39.28
C GLU A 483 9.61 -33.90 -39.93
N LEU A 484 8.84 -33.21 -40.78
CA LEU A 484 7.73 -33.80 -41.52
C LEU A 484 8.19 -34.87 -42.52
N GLN A 485 9.27 -34.62 -43.29
CA GLN A 485 9.86 -35.62 -44.18
C GLN A 485 10.38 -36.86 -43.43
N ALA A 486 10.98 -36.68 -42.25
CA ALA A 486 11.43 -37.79 -41.41
C ALA A 486 10.25 -38.66 -40.94
N LEU A 487 9.16 -38.05 -40.48
CA LEU A 487 7.93 -38.77 -40.06
C LEU A 487 7.24 -39.50 -41.22
N GLU A 488 7.31 -38.98 -42.45
CA GLU A 488 6.78 -39.66 -43.64
C GLU A 488 7.73 -40.80 -44.09
N GLY A 489 9.05 -40.62 -43.98
CA GLY A 489 10.04 -41.67 -44.17
C GLY A 489 9.89 -42.84 -43.18
N ALA A 490 9.63 -42.56 -41.90
CA ALA A 490 9.35 -43.58 -40.88
C ALA A 490 8.08 -44.39 -41.21
N LYS A 491 6.98 -43.74 -41.61
CA LYS A 491 5.75 -44.40 -42.06
C LYS A 491 5.98 -45.28 -43.30
N SER A 492 6.80 -44.83 -44.24
CA SER A 492 7.18 -45.62 -45.43
C SER A 492 7.97 -46.88 -45.03
N LYS A 493 9.01 -46.73 -44.19
CA LYS A 493 9.79 -47.86 -43.63
C LYS A 493 8.92 -48.86 -42.87
N LEU A 494 7.99 -48.38 -42.04
CA LEU A 494 7.03 -49.21 -41.30
C LEU A 494 6.12 -50.01 -42.25
N THR A 495 5.69 -49.40 -43.36
CA THR A 495 4.86 -50.04 -44.38
C THR A 495 5.64 -51.12 -45.13
N GLN A 496 6.89 -50.83 -45.53
CA GLN A 496 7.80 -51.81 -46.13
C GLN A 496 8.13 -52.97 -45.19
N ALA A 497 8.36 -52.70 -43.90
CA ALA A 497 8.62 -53.75 -42.90
C ALA A 497 7.40 -54.68 -42.73
N LYS A 498 6.17 -54.13 -42.72
CA LYS A 498 4.92 -54.90 -42.68
C LYS A 498 4.74 -55.77 -43.94
N ALA A 499 5.11 -55.28 -45.12
CA ALA A 499 5.13 -56.09 -46.34
C ALA A 499 6.19 -57.21 -46.28
N GLY A 500 7.39 -56.91 -45.76
CA GLY A 500 8.46 -57.88 -45.54
C GLY A 500 8.04 -59.02 -44.60
N LEU A 501 7.36 -58.69 -43.48
CA LEU A 501 6.78 -59.67 -42.56
C LEU A 501 5.76 -60.59 -43.26
N ALA A 502 4.91 -60.05 -44.13
CA ALA A 502 3.94 -60.85 -44.89
C ALA A 502 4.64 -61.80 -45.87
N GLY A 503 5.70 -61.35 -46.55
CA GLY A 503 6.56 -62.20 -47.39
C GLY A 503 7.25 -63.32 -46.60
N ALA A 504 7.91 -62.98 -45.49
CA ALA A 504 8.61 -63.94 -44.63
C ALA A 504 7.67 -65.02 -44.07
N LYS A 505 6.46 -64.64 -43.64
CA LYS A 505 5.40 -65.59 -43.22
C LYS A 505 4.99 -66.51 -44.37
N LYS A 506 4.80 -66.00 -45.59
CA LYS A 506 4.42 -66.80 -46.77
C LYS A 506 5.53 -67.79 -47.18
N ALA A 507 6.79 -67.47 -46.91
CA ALA A 507 7.95 -68.32 -47.16
C ALA A 507 8.36 -69.24 -45.98
N LYS A 508 7.63 -69.20 -44.85
CA LYS A 508 7.90 -69.99 -43.62
C LYS A 508 9.26 -69.75 -42.94
N TYR A 509 9.94 -68.64 -43.20
CA TYR A 509 11.22 -68.32 -42.55
C TYR A 509 11.00 -67.77 -41.12
N HIS A 510 11.04 -68.64 -40.11
CA HIS A 510 10.73 -68.28 -38.72
C HIS A 510 11.62 -67.16 -38.15
N ASP A 511 12.94 -67.25 -38.29
CA ASP A 511 13.87 -66.25 -37.73
C ASP A 511 13.65 -64.85 -38.36
N ALA A 512 13.42 -64.82 -39.67
CA ALA A 512 13.10 -63.58 -40.39
C ALA A 512 11.75 -62.99 -39.93
N VAL A 513 10.76 -63.84 -39.61
CA VAL A 513 9.46 -63.38 -39.08
C VAL A 513 9.61 -62.70 -37.72
N GLU A 514 10.44 -63.22 -36.81
CA GLU A 514 10.69 -62.57 -35.51
C GLU A 514 11.55 -61.29 -35.66
N GLN A 515 12.56 -61.29 -36.54
CA GLN A 515 13.33 -60.08 -36.86
C GLN A 515 12.43 -58.96 -37.43
N PHE A 516 11.52 -59.29 -38.35
CA PHE A 516 10.57 -58.31 -38.89
C PHE A 516 9.55 -57.85 -37.84
N LYS A 517 9.06 -58.73 -36.95
CA LYS A 517 8.20 -58.33 -35.82
C LYS A 517 8.89 -57.31 -34.91
N ALA A 518 10.11 -57.59 -34.46
CA ALA A 518 10.87 -56.69 -33.60
C ALA A 518 11.10 -55.33 -34.27
N LYS A 519 11.50 -55.34 -35.55
CA LYS A 519 11.70 -54.14 -36.37
C LYS A 519 10.40 -53.34 -36.57
N ILE A 520 9.26 -54.01 -36.71
CA ILE A 520 7.95 -53.36 -36.78
C ILE A 520 7.56 -52.75 -35.43
N SER A 521 7.85 -53.40 -34.30
CA SER A 521 7.54 -52.88 -32.96
C SER A 521 8.25 -51.55 -32.72
N ALA A 522 9.56 -51.49 -32.94
CA ALA A 522 10.35 -50.25 -32.81
C ALA A 522 9.84 -49.15 -33.76
N LEU A 523 9.54 -49.47 -35.03
CA LEU A 523 8.98 -48.52 -35.99
C LEU A 523 7.52 -48.11 -35.68
N GLN A 524 6.78 -48.87 -34.87
CA GLN A 524 5.45 -48.46 -34.38
C GLN A 524 5.52 -47.54 -33.18
N GLU A 525 6.53 -47.70 -32.34
CA GLU A 525 6.84 -46.82 -31.21
C GLU A 525 7.36 -45.45 -31.70
N GLU A 526 8.27 -45.45 -32.69
CA GLU A 526 8.75 -44.23 -33.38
C GLU A 526 7.64 -43.46 -34.12
N VAL A 527 6.59 -44.16 -34.57
CA VAL A 527 5.39 -43.58 -35.20
C VAL A 527 4.28 -43.30 -34.17
N GLY A 528 4.48 -43.63 -32.90
CA GLY A 528 3.58 -43.34 -31.79
C GLY A 528 3.34 -41.83 -31.65
N GLY A 529 2.07 -41.41 -31.66
CA GLY A 529 1.72 -39.97 -31.61
C GLY A 529 2.07 -39.15 -32.86
N ALA A 530 2.71 -39.72 -33.89
CA ALA A 530 3.17 -38.99 -35.09
C ALA A 530 2.04 -38.29 -35.87
N ALA A 531 0.77 -38.73 -35.73
CA ALA A 531 -0.39 -38.04 -36.29
C ALA A 531 -0.69 -36.71 -35.58
N ALA A 532 -0.52 -36.65 -34.25
CA ALA A 532 -0.66 -35.42 -33.47
C ALA A 532 0.51 -34.47 -33.74
N LYS A 533 1.77 -34.96 -33.61
CA LYS A 533 2.97 -34.15 -33.87
C LYS A 533 2.99 -33.58 -35.30
N SER A 534 2.59 -34.36 -36.31
CA SER A 534 2.51 -33.87 -37.70
C SER A 534 1.42 -32.80 -37.90
N LYS A 535 0.30 -32.87 -37.17
CA LYS A 535 -0.76 -31.85 -37.20
C LYS A 535 -0.30 -30.55 -36.53
N GLU A 536 0.38 -30.66 -35.40
CA GLU A 536 0.96 -29.56 -34.64
C GLU A 536 2.04 -28.81 -35.42
N LEU A 537 3.03 -29.53 -35.96
CA LEU A 537 4.07 -28.98 -36.86
C LEU A 537 3.47 -28.25 -38.07
N LYS A 538 2.40 -28.80 -38.68
CA LYS A 538 1.68 -28.15 -39.79
C LYS A 538 0.93 -26.89 -39.37
N MET A 539 0.43 -26.81 -38.13
CA MET A 539 -0.12 -25.57 -37.54
C MET A 539 0.98 -24.54 -37.24
N GLU A 540 2.13 -24.95 -36.69
CA GLU A 540 3.30 -24.08 -36.45
C GLU A 540 3.80 -23.45 -37.75
N ALA A 541 4.03 -24.27 -38.80
CA ALA A 541 4.45 -23.78 -40.11
C ALA A 541 3.42 -22.83 -40.75
N THR A 542 2.12 -23.09 -40.56
CA THR A 542 1.04 -22.20 -41.06
C THR A 542 1.02 -20.85 -40.33
N ARG A 543 1.37 -20.83 -39.04
CA ARG A 543 1.55 -19.59 -38.26
C ARG A 543 2.78 -18.83 -38.74
N LEU A 544 3.95 -19.48 -38.80
CA LEU A 544 5.21 -18.86 -39.23
C LEU A 544 5.11 -18.26 -40.65
N ARG A 545 4.51 -18.98 -41.62
CA ARG A 545 4.28 -18.48 -42.98
C ARG A 545 3.33 -17.25 -43.01
N ARG A 546 2.36 -17.16 -42.09
CA ARG A 546 1.48 -15.99 -41.94
C ARG A 546 2.20 -14.79 -41.33
N ASP A 547 3.05 -15.02 -40.33
CA ASP A 547 3.75 -13.95 -39.64
C ASP A 547 4.92 -13.40 -40.49
N LEU A 548 5.62 -14.25 -41.26
CA LEU A 548 6.50 -13.83 -42.36
C LEU A 548 5.76 -13.01 -43.42
N LYS A 549 4.53 -13.38 -43.81
CA LYS A 549 3.74 -12.58 -44.74
C LYS A 549 3.43 -11.18 -44.18
N LYS A 550 3.07 -11.04 -42.89
CA LYS A 550 2.88 -9.72 -42.27
C LYS A 550 4.14 -8.85 -42.33
N LEU A 551 5.32 -9.45 -42.16
CA LEU A 551 6.61 -8.75 -42.25
C LEU A 551 6.92 -8.31 -43.70
N ALA A 552 6.49 -9.09 -44.70
CA ALA A 552 6.63 -8.73 -46.11
C ALA A 552 5.58 -7.70 -46.59
N ASP A 553 4.34 -7.80 -46.11
CA ASP A 553 3.25 -6.85 -46.40
C ASP A 553 3.52 -5.46 -45.75
N ALA A 554 4.43 -5.38 -44.76
CA ALA A 554 4.85 -4.16 -44.08
C ALA A 554 5.84 -3.29 -44.89
N GLY A 555 5.47 -2.97 -46.13
CA GLY A 555 6.22 -2.03 -46.98
C GLY A 555 6.29 -0.61 -46.40
N PRO A 556 7.24 0.23 -46.87
CA PRO A 556 7.53 1.54 -46.27
C PRO A 556 6.33 2.48 -46.30
N ALA A 557 5.85 2.86 -45.12
CA ALA A 557 4.63 3.64 -44.93
C ALA A 557 4.74 5.07 -45.49
N LYS A 558 4.02 5.36 -46.58
CA LYS A 558 3.84 6.73 -47.09
C LYS A 558 2.95 7.56 -46.17
N GLN A 559 3.28 8.84 -46.05
CA GLN A 559 2.49 9.83 -45.32
C GLN A 559 1.15 10.09 -46.02
N GLY A 560 0.04 10.19 -45.28
CA GLY A 560 -1.25 10.57 -45.86
C GLY A 560 -2.50 10.22 -45.04
N GLY A 561 -2.74 10.91 -43.92
CA GLY A 561 -3.96 10.71 -43.12
C GLY A 561 -4.19 11.78 -42.06
N LYS A 562 -5.08 12.76 -42.34
CA LYS A 562 -5.40 13.85 -41.41
C LYS A 562 -6.21 13.34 -40.21
N ARG A 563 -5.62 13.28 -39.00
CA ARG A 563 -6.38 13.33 -37.73
C ARG A 563 -5.62 14.11 -36.64
N ARG A 564 -6.36 15.03 -36.01
CA ARG A 564 -6.03 15.97 -34.91
C ARG A 564 -4.62 15.93 -34.31
N ARG A 565 -3.89 17.06 -34.42
CA ARG A 565 -2.71 17.39 -33.61
C ARG A 565 -3.07 17.42 -32.10
N GLY A 566 -2.70 16.38 -31.37
CA GLY A 566 -2.16 16.53 -30.01
C GLY A 566 -0.63 16.59 -30.09
N ALA A 567 0.06 17.02 -29.02
CA ALA A 567 1.52 17.14 -29.04
C ALA A 567 2.19 15.80 -29.35
N ALA A 568 3.14 15.80 -30.30
CA ALA A 568 3.94 14.62 -30.60
C ALA A 568 4.91 14.35 -29.45
N ALA A 569 5.16 13.07 -29.15
CA ALA A 569 6.20 12.68 -28.22
C ALA A 569 7.56 13.12 -28.79
N ALA A 570 8.18 14.13 -28.17
CA ALA A 570 9.60 14.41 -28.37
C ALA A 570 10.39 13.15 -27.96
N ILE A 571 11.43 12.81 -28.73
CA ILE A 571 12.35 11.74 -28.34
C ILE A 571 13.11 12.26 -27.12
N LEU A 572 12.74 11.74 -25.95
CA LEU A 572 13.35 12.08 -24.67
C LEU A 572 14.76 11.51 -24.65
N ASP A 573 15.76 12.38 -24.73
CA ASP A 573 17.17 12.06 -24.52
C ASP A 573 17.37 11.53 -23.09
N PRO A 574 17.74 10.25 -22.90
CA PRO A 574 17.91 9.69 -21.56
C PRO A 574 19.03 10.35 -20.76
N SER A 575 20.02 10.97 -21.42
CA SER A 575 21.13 11.65 -20.72
C SER A 575 20.71 12.90 -19.95
N GLN A 576 19.54 13.47 -20.30
CA GLN A 576 18.97 14.65 -19.65
C GLN A 576 17.99 14.31 -18.52
N VAL A 577 17.79 13.02 -18.23
CA VAL A 577 16.83 12.53 -17.23
C VAL A 577 17.58 12.02 -16.00
N ILE A 578 17.16 12.47 -14.81
CA ILE A 578 17.71 11.98 -13.54
C ILE A 578 17.29 10.51 -13.34
N ASN A 579 18.24 9.61 -13.09
CA ASN A 579 17.93 8.28 -12.54
C ASN A 579 17.70 8.42 -11.03
N VAL A 580 16.45 8.29 -10.60
CA VAL A 580 16.02 8.45 -9.21
C VAL A 580 16.42 7.26 -8.33
N GLU A 581 16.53 6.05 -8.88
CA GLU A 581 17.04 4.92 -8.08
C GLU A 581 18.54 5.09 -7.79
N GLU A 582 19.31 5.55 -8.78
CA GLU A 582 20.72 5.93 -8.59
C GLU A 582 20.89 7.16 -7.69
N LEU A 583 19.96 8.12 -7.73
CA LEU A 583 19.94 9.26 -6.81
C LEU A 583 19.69 8.79 -5.37
N VAL A 584 18.61 8.05 -5.12
CA VAL A 584 18.22 7.56 -3.79
C VAL A 584 19.31 6.66 -3.20
N PHE A 585 19.86 5.73 -3.99
CA PHE A 585 20.94 4.85 -3.53
C PHE A 585 22.19 5.65 -3.15
N ARG A 586 22.61 6.60 -4.00
CA ARG A 586 23.78 7.46 -3.75
C ARG A 586 23.58 8.42 -2.59
N GLU A 587 22.45 9.10 -2.48
CA GLU A 587 22.16 9.98 -1.33
C GLU A 587 22.13 9.21 -0.01
N SER A 588 21.53 8.00 0.01
CA SER A 588 21.54 7.14 1.20
C SER A 588 22.96 6.71 1.56
N ARG A 589 23.81 6.39 0.57
CA ARG A 589 25.23 6.06 0.77
C ARG A 589 26.13 7.25 1.12
N GLU A 590 25.81 8.46 0.68
CA GLU A 590 26.61 9.67 0.97
C GLU A 590 26.32 10.18 2.38
N ARG A 591 25.04 10.23 2.79
CA ARG A 591 24.63 10.48 4.18
C ARG A 591 25.16 9.40 5.13
N MET A 592 25.22 8.14 4.66
CA MET A 592 25.89 7.04 5.34
C MET A 592 27.37 7.34 5.61
N LYS A 593 28.14 8.04 4.76
CA LYS A 593 29.56 8.32 5.07
C LYS A 593 29.73 9.09 6.37
N GLN A 594 29.06 10.24 6.47
CA GLN A 594 29.13 11.08 7.67
C GLN A 594 28.56 10.36 8.90
N LEU A 595 27.44 9.64 8.73
CA LEU A 595 26.84 8.85 9.80
C LEU A 595 27.72 7.66 10.24
N LEU A 596 28.44 7.02 9.32
CA LEU A 596 29.37 5.93 9.62
C LEU A 596 30.62 6.42 10.35
N ILE A 597 31.11 7.63 10.07
CA ILE A 597 32.20 8.24 10.86
C ILE A 597 31.74 8.45 12.32
N VAL A 598 30.54 9.02 12.52
CA VAL A 598 29.94 9.17 13.86
C VAL A 598 29.70 7.82 14.53
N TYR A 599 29.17 6.82 13.81
CA TYR A 599 28.96 5.47 14.34
C TYR A 599 30.28 4.77 14.67
N GLN A 600 31.35 4.95 13.88
CA GLN A 600 32.65 4.36 14.16
C GLN A 600 33.26 4.98 15.41
N ALA A 601 33.20 6.31 15.56
CA ALA A 601 33.56 7.00 16.79
C ALA A 601 32.75 6.50 18.01
N MET A 602 31.45 6.21 17.83
CA MET A 602 30.62 5.57 18.88
C MET A 602 31.08 4.14 19.22
N LYS A 603 31.47 3.32 18.23
CA LYS A 603 32.05 1.99 18.47
C LYS A 603 33.37 2.10 19.23
N ASP A 604 34.28 2.94 18.74
CA ASP A 604 35.64 3.09 19.26
C ASP A 604 35.63 3.67 20.69
N ALA A 605 34.66 4.53 21.02
CA ALA A 605 34.44 5.03 22.39
C ALA A 605 33.73 4.03 23.33
N ALA A 606 33.06 3.01 22.79
CA ALA A 606 32.41 1.94 23.55
C ALA A 606 33.36 0.79 23.93
N LEU A 607 34.54 0.69 23.29
CA LEU A 607 35.55 -0.34 23.55
C LEU A 607 36.34 -0.04 24.84
N ASP A 608 35.80 -0.41 26.02
CA ASP A 608 36.64 -0.48 27.22
C ASP A 608 37.60 -1.68 27.12
N CYS A 609 38.88 -1.35 26.94
CA CYS A 609 39.98 -2.30 26.84
C CYS A 609 40.12 -3.24 28.07
N ARG A 610 39.55 -2.88 29.24
CA ARG A 610 39.51 -3.77 30.41
C ARG A 610 38.53 -4.93 30.26
N LEU A 611 37.41 -4.74 29.57
CA LEU A 611 36.41 -5.79 29.35
C LEU A 611 36.84 -6.78 28.26
N LEU A 612 37.63 -6.32 27.27
CA LEU A 612 38.02 -7.11 26.09
C LEU A 612 39.45 -7.69 26.14
N GLN A 613 40.20 -7.51 27.24
CA GLN A 613 41.54 -8.08 27.43
C GLN A 613 41.60 -9.61 27.19
N ALA A 614 40.54 -10.34 27.53
CA ALA A 614 40.42 -11.79 27.30
C ALA A 614 40.12 -12.18 25.83
N PHE A 615 39.68 -11.23 25.00
CA PHE A 615 39.47 -11.41 23.56
C PHE A 615 40.73 -11.05 22.76
N HIS A 616 41.42 -9.96 23.12
CA HIS A 616 42.65 -9.51 22.45
C HIS A 616 43.79 -10.55 22.51
N SER A 617 43.75 -11.49 23.45
CA SER A 617 44.71 -12.59 23.59
C SER A 617 44.39 -13.84 22.73
N LYS A 618 43.31 -13.82 21.93
CA LYS A 618 42.86 -14.98 21.12
C LYS A 618 42.57 -14.67 19.64
N GLY A 619 42.46 -13.41 19.23
CA GLY A 619 42.29 -13.02 17.82
C GLY A 619 43.63 -12.91 17.07
N GLN A 620 43.66 -13.30 15.79
CA GLN A 620 44.86 -13.17 14.94
C GLN A 620 45.01 -11.78 14.26
N GLU A 621 44.04 -10.89 14.39
CA GLU A 621 44.14 -9.51 13.90
C GLU A 621 44.39 -8.52 15.05
N PRO A 622 45.43 -7.66 14.98
CA PRO A 622 45.75 -6.70 16.03
C PRO A 622 44.84 -5.47 15.96
N THR A 623 43.77 -5.46 16.76
CA THR A 623 42.89 -4.30 16.91
C THR A 623 43.68 -3.12 17.50
N LYS A 624 43.70 -1.97 16.81
CA LYS A 624 44.37 -0.75 17.29
C LYS A 624 43.62 -0.15 18.49
N CYS A 625 44.00 -0.57 19.69
CA CYS A 625 43.53 0.00 20.94
C CYS A 625 44.14 1.40 21.15
N TYR A 626 43.29 2.41 21.39
CA TYR A 626 43.73 3.75 21.74
C TYR A 626 43.70 3.94 23.26
N GLU A 627 44.86 4.03 23.88
CA GLU A 627 44.99 4.44 25.29
C GLU A 627 44.74 5.95 25.42
N PHE A 628 43.46 6.35 25.45
CA PHE A 628 43.08 7.73 25.74
C PHE A 628 43.51 8.12 27.17
N PRO A 629 44.25 9.22 27.35
CA PRO A 629 44.80 9.60 28.64
C PRO A 629 43.70 9.83 29.69
N VAL A 630 43.97 9.36 30.91
CA VAL A 630 43.08 9.50 32.05
C VAL A 630 42.95 10.98 32.41
N THR A 631 41.75 11.55 32.29
CA THR A 631 41.51 12.95 32.65
C THR A 631 41.69 13.17 34.16
N THR A 632 42.23 14.34 34.53
CA THR A 632 42.73 14.67 35.88
C THR A 632 41.76 14.33 37.01
N ARG A 633 40.46 14.48 36.75
CA ARG A 633 39.37 14.19 37.69
C ARG A 633 39.30 12.74 38.20
N GLN A 634 39.82 11.77 37.44
CA GLN A 634 39.94 10.37 37.89
C GLN A 634 41.19 10.10 38.75
N LEU A 635 42.19 10.98 38.72
CA LEU A 635 43.32 10.96 39.66
C LEU A 635 42.93 11.55 41.03
N GLU A 636 42.04 12.54 41.05
CA GLU A 636 41.51 13.15 42.28
C GLU A 636 40.69 12.13 43.09
N PHE A 637 39.73 11.43 42.46
CA PHE A 637 38.95 10.36 43.10
C PHE A 637 39.83 9.20 43.65
N LYS A 638 40.97 8.94 43.00
CA LYS A 638 41.98 7.98 43.52
C LYS A 638 42.73 8.51 44.76
N LYS A 639 42.93 9.83 44.90
CA LYS A 639 43.55 10.42 46.10
C LYS A 639 42.61 10.33 47.30
N GLU A 640 41.32 10.62 47.14
CA GLU A 640 40.31 10.46 48.21
C GLU A 640 40.27 9.02 48.76
N MET A 641 40.21 8.03 47.87
CA MET A 641 40.22 6.61 48.25
C MET A 641 41.57 6.15 48.83
N SER A 642 42.66 6.92 48.63
CA SER A 642 43.95 6.68 49.29
C SER A 642 43.99 7.29 50.69
N ALA A 643 43.39 8.47 50.90
CA ALA A 643 43.32 9.11 52.21
C ALA A 643 42.53 8.23 53.21
N LYS A 644 41.35 7.73 52.80
CA LYS A 644 40.53 6.82 53.63
C LYS A 644 41.22 5.49 53.98
N ARG A 645 42.29 5.10 53.26
CA ARG A 645 43.11 3.92 53.59
C ARG A 645 44.19 4.18 54.64
N HIS A 646 44.65 5.42 54.81
CA HIS A 646 45.64 5.74 55.85
C HIS A 646 45.02 5.71 57.25
N ALA A 647 43.81 6.26 57.43
CA ALA A 647 43.09 6.19 58.71
C ALA A 647 42.87 4.74 59.20
N ALA A 648 42.58 3.80 58.28
CA ALA A 648 42.43 2.38 58.63
C ALA A 648 43.72 1.72 59.12
N ALA A 649 44.88 2.14 58.61
CA ALA A 649 46.19 1.59 58.99
C ALA A 649 46.71 2.12 60.34
N GLU A 650 46.12 3.20 60.87
CA GLU A 650 46.49 3.80 62.15
C GLU A 650 45.80 3.06 63.31
N ALA A 651 44.53 2.70 63.14
CA ALA A 651 43.82 1.79 64.05
C ALA A 651 44.51 0.40 64.17
N GLU A 652 45.09 -0.09 63.08
CA GLU A 652 45.83 -1.37 63.07
C GLU A 652 47.13 -1.35 63.91
N ARG A 653 47.66 -0.16 64.25
CA ARG A 653 48.82 -0.05 65.15
C ARG A 653 48.44 -0.22 66.61
N GLN A 654 47.34 0.40 67.04
CA GLN A 654 46.86 0.34 68.43
C GLN A 654 46.50 -1.09 68.86
N ALA A 655 46.06 -1.93 67.92
CA ALA A 655 45.80 -3.36 68.17
C ALA A 655 47.07 -4.17 68.53
N ARG A 656 48.26 -3.73 68.08
CA ARG A 656 49.51 -4.53 68.19
C ARG A 656 50.23 -4.36 69.53
N GLU A 657 49.99 -3.28 70.27
CA GLU A 657 50.58 -3.12 71.62
C GLU A 657 49.95 -4.09 72.64
N VAL A 658 48.67 -4.45 72.45
CA VAL A 658 47.97 -5.49 73.24
C VAL A 658 48.55 -6.89 72.97
N GLU A 659 49.07 -7.11 71.75
CA GLU A 659 49.55 -8.42 71.27
C GLU A 659 50.92 -8.82 71.88
N ASP A 660 51.73 -7.86 72.33
CA ASP A 660 53.02 -8.08 73.02
C ASP A 660 52.85 -8.42 74.51
N GLU A 661 51.72 -8.07 75.13
CA GLU A 661 51.40 -8.43 76.52
C GLU A 661 50.84 -9.87 76.59
N CYS A 662 49.93 -10.21 75.68
CA CYS A 662 49.36 -11.57 75.51
C CYS A 662 50.45 -12.65 75.36
N ARG A 663 51.52 -12.37 74.60
CA ARG A 663 52.66 -13.29 74.38
C ARG A 663 53.45 -13.65 75.66
N ARG A 664 53.18 -13.01 76.80
CA ARG A 664 53.75 -13.38 78.12
C ARG A 664 52.88 -14.38 78.89
N GLU A 665 51.58 -14.45 78.60
CA GLU A 665 50.70 -15.49 79.15
C GLU A 665 50.75 -16.79 78.32
N GLU A 666 50.97 -16.72 77.00
CA GLU A 666 51.11 -17.92 76.14
C GLU A 666 52.15 -18.92 76.67
N ALA A 667 53.30 -18.43 77.16
CA ALA A 667 54.37 -19.26 77.72
C ALA A 667 53.95 -19.99 79.02
N ARG A 668 52.88 -19.53 79.69
CA ARG A 668 52.28 -20.19 80.86
C ARG A 668 51.20 -21.18 80.43
N MET A 669 50.31 -20.75 79.53
CA MET A 669 49.25 -21.60 78.97
C MET A 669 49.80 -22.83 78.24
N LEU A 670 51.00 -22.78 77.64
CA LEU A 670 51.55 -23.90 76.86
C LEU A 670 51.64 -25.21 77.66
N ARG A 671 51.88 -25.16 78.98
CA ARG A 671 51.91 -26.35 79.86
C ARG A 671 50.54 -26.84 80.31
N GLU A 672 49.53 -25.98 80.27
CA GLU A 672 48.14 -26.37 80.48
C GLU A 672 47.57 -26.94 79.17
N LYS A 673 48.07 -26.47 78.02
CA LYS A 673 47.72 -26.92 76.67
C LYS A 673 48.07 -28.38 76.41
N GLU A 674 49.24 -28.86 76.85
CA GLU A 674 49.61 -30.29 76.74
C GLU A 674 48.63 -31.21 77.49
N ILE A 675 48.06 -30.76 78.61
CA ILE A 675 47.05 -31.49 79.39
C ILE A 675 45.66 -31.36 78.74
N ALA A 676 45.34 -30.18 78.20
CA ALA A 676 44.08 -29.93 77.50
C ALA A 676 43.99 -30.67 76.15
N GLU A 677 45.10 -30.87 75.44
CA GLU A 677 45.12 -31.60 74.15
C GLU A 677 44.78 -33.10 74.33
N GLU A 678 45.21 -33.73 75.44
CA GLU A 678 44.86 -35.13 75.74
C GLU A 678 43.37 -35.30 76.14
N GLN A 679 42.73 -34.24 76.64
CA GLN A 679 41.29 -34.19 76.87
C GLN A 679 40.52 -33.87 75.58
N ALA A 680 40.99 -32.88 74.81
CA ALA A 680 40.39 -32.44 73.55
C ALA A 680 40.38 -33.54 72.47
N GLN A 681 41.36 -34.45 72.44
CA GLN A 681 41.30 -35.63 71.57
C GLN A 681 40.09 -36.53 71.88
N ARG A 682 39.80 -36.76 73.17
CA ARG A 682 38.67 -37.61 73.60
C ARG A 682 37.32 -36.93 73.31
N GLU A 683 37.24 -35.62 73.53
CA GLU A 683 36.06 -34.83 73.14
C GLU A 683 35.88 -34.75 71.62
N ALA A 684 36.97 -34.71 70.84
CA ALA A 684 36.92 -34.72 69.37
C ALA A 684 36.40 -36.06 68.82
N GLU A 685 36.78 -37.20 69.40
CA GLU A 685 36.23 -38.51 69.04
C GLU A 685 34.73 -38.60 69.37
N GLU A 686 34.29 -38.11 70.53
CA GLU A 686 32.87 -38.08 70.88
C GLU A 686 32.06 -37.11 69.99
N LYS A 687 32.66 -35.96 69.63
CA LYS A 687 32.07 -34.97 68.73
C LYS A 687 31.93 -35.50 67.30
N MET A 688 32.96 -36.16 66.76
CA MET A 688 32.90 -36.87 65.48
C MET A 688 31.76 -37.90 65.45
N ARG A 689 31.58 -38.67 66.53
CA ARG A 689 30.49 -39.66 66.61
C ARG A 689 29.10 -39.00 66.61
N LYS A 690 28.95 -37.87 67.31
CA LYS A 690 27.73 -37.06 67.30
C LYS A 690 27.48 -36.38 65.95
N GLU A 691 28.52 -35.94 65.24
CA GLU A 691 28.40 -35.43 63.87
C GLU A 691 28.01 -36.52 62.87
N GLU A 692 28.51 -37.75 63.00
CA GLU A 692 28.07 -38.87 62.14
C GLU A 692 26.59 -39.23 62.39
N GLU A 693 26.16 -39.28 63.66
CA GLU A 693 24.74 -39.50 64.01
C GLU A 693 23.85 -38.35 63.52
N ALA A 694 24.25 -37.09 63.71
CA ALA A 694 23.52 -35.92 63.21
C ALA A 694 23.45 -35.90 61.67
N ARG A 695 24.53 -36.27 60.98
CA ARG A 695 24.58 -36.35 59.51
C ARG A 695 23.66 -37.45 58.97
N ARG A 696 23.55 -38.59 59.65
CA ARG A 696 22.55 -39.64 59.34
C ARG A 696 21.12 -39.16 59.58
N GLN A 697 20.86 -38.40 60.65
CA GLN A 697 19.53 -37.82 60.90
C GLN A 697 19.16 -36.80 59.82
N LEU A 698 20.10 -35.94 59.41
CA LEU A 698 19.91 -35.00 58.31
C LEU A 698 19.65 -35.70 56.97
N GLU A 699 20.36 -36.79 56.67
CA GLU A 699 20.15 -37.60 55.46
C GLU A 699 18.77 -38.29 55.44
N ILE A 700 18.28 -38.72 56.60
CA ILE A 700 16.91 -39.24 56.78
C ILE A 700 15.86 -38.11 56.64
N GLN A 701 16.13 -36.92 57.15
CA GLN A 701 15.24 -35.76 57.00
C GLN A 701 15.16 -35.31 55.54
N MET A 702 16.30 -35.18 54.85
CA MET A 702 16.39 -34.84 53.43
C MET A 702 15.56 -35.80 52.56
N ARG A 703 15.61 -37.11 52.85
CA ARG A 703 14.75 -38.09 52.15
C ARG A 703 13.27 -37.89 52.41
N LYS A 704 12.86 -37.60 53.64
CA LYS A 704 11.44 -37.31 53.96
C LYS A 704 10.95 -36.04 53.28
N GLU A 705 11.76 -34.98 53.27
CA GLU A 705 11.44 -33.74 52.56
C GLU A 705 11.38 -33.95 51.04
N GLU A 706 12.24 -34.82 50.49
CA GLU A 706 12.17 -35.21 49.07
C GLU A 706 10.92 -36.06 48.76
N GLU A 707 10.57 -37.05 49.60
CA GLU A 707 9.34 -37.84 49.48
C GLU A 707 8.08 -36.96 49.58
N GLU A 708 8.01 -36.06 50.56
CA GLU A 708 6.92 -35.07 50.65
C GLU A 708 6.88 -34.15 49.43
N ARG A 709 8.03 -33.70 48.92
CA ARG A 709 8.09 -32.83 47.73
C ARG A 709 7.64 -33.56 46.47
N GLN A 710 8.00 -34.85 46.31
CA GLN A 710 7.49 -35.69 45.22
C GLN A 710 5.98 -35.89 45.34
N GLN A 711 5.46 -36.12 46.55
CA GLN A 711 4.01 -36.26 46.77
C GLN A 711 3.25 -34.96 46.49
N ARG A 712 3.73 -33.80 46.95
CA ARG A 712 3.15 -32.48 46.64
C ARG A 712 3.15 -32.20 45.12
N VAL A 713 4.18 -32.61 44.39
CA VAL A 713 4.22 -32.51 42.91
C VAL A 713 3.17 -33.43 42.25
N MET A 714 3.01 -34.66 42.74
CA MET A 714 1.97 -35.58 42.25
C MET A 714 0.55 -35.06 42.51
N GLU A 715 0.31 -34.48 43.69
CA GLU A 715 -0.98 -33.86 44.04
C GLU A 715 -1.26 -32.61 43.19
N ALA A 716 -0.26 -31.76 42.94
CA ALA A 716 -0.38 -30.62 42.03
C ALA A 716 -0.70 -31.05 40.58
N LEU A 717 -0.04 -32.10 40.07
CA LEU A 717 -0.34 -32.67 38.75
C LEU A 717 -1.74 -33.29 38.69
N ALA A 718 -2.23 -33.89 39.78
CA ALA A 718 -3.60 -34.39 39.88
C ALA A 718 -4.64 -33.25 39.94
N ALA A 719 -4.33 -32.14 40.62
CA ALA A 719 -5.18 -30.94 40.64
C ALA A 719 -5.26 -30.29 39.25
N GLN A 720 -4.12 -30.10 38.56
CA GLN A 720 -4.07 -29.54 37.21
C GLN A 720 -4.91 -30.36 36.23
N ARG A 721 -4.82 -31.69 36.25
CA ARG A 721 -5.64 -32.57 35.39
C ARG A 721 -7.15 -32.40 35.64
N ARG A 722 -7.57 -32.23 36.89
CA ARG A 722 -8.99 -31.96 37.24
C ARG A 722 -9.46 -30.59 36.77
N GLU A 723 -8.57 -29.59 36.70
CA GLU A 723 -8.88 -28.26 36.16
C GLU A 723 -8.96 -28.28 34.62
N GLU A 724 -8.03 -28.97 33.95
CA GLU A 724 -8.07 -29.20 32.50
C GLU A 724 -9.32 -29.98 32.08
N GLU A 725 -9.75 -30.97 32.86
CA GLU A 725 -10.98 -31.73 32.60
C GLU A 725 -12.24 -30.86 32.74
N LYS A 726 -12.31 -30.00 33.76
CA LYS A 726 -13.39 -28.99 33.88
C LYS A 726 -13.40 -28.02 32.70
N LYS A 727 -12.24 -27.49 32.31
CA LYS A 727 -12.10 -26.60 31.14
C LYS A 727 -12.56 -27.26 29.85
N ARG A 728 -12.27 -28.55 29.64
CA ARG A 728 -12.78 -29.32 28.48
C ARG A 728 -14.30 -29.46 28.50
N GLN A 729 -14.91 -29.77 29.65
CA GLN A 729 -16.37 -29.88 29.79
C GLN A 729 -17.07 -28.52 29.57
N GLU A 730 -16.43 -27.42 29.98
CA GLU A 730 -16.94 -26.06 29.76
C GLU A 730 -16.79 -25.61 28.30
N GLU A 731 -15.65 -25.88 27.66
CA GLU A 731 -15.47 -25.69 26.21
C GLU A 731 -16.49 -26.49 25.39
N GLU A 732 -16.79 -27.73 25.79
CA GLU A 732 -17.77 -28.57 25.09
C GLU A 732 -19.19 -28.00 25.20
N ARG A 733 -19.57 -27.49 26.38
CA ARG A 733 -20.84 -26.76 26.57
C ARG A 733 -20.90 -25.49 25.70
N GLN A 734 -19.85 -24.68 25.71
CA GLN A 734 -19.78 -23.46 24.89
C GLN A 734 -19.87 -23.77 23.39
N ARG A 735 -19.24 -24.85 22.91
CA ARG A 735 -19.36 -25.32 21.51
C ARG A 735 -20.78 -25.74 21.16
N GLN A 736 -21.45 -26.50 22.04
CA GLN A 736 -22.86 -26.90 21.84
C GLN A 736 -23.83 -25.71 21.88
N GLU A 737 -23.51 -24.66 22.63
CA GLU A 737 -24.31 -23.44 22.67
C GLU A 737 -24.07 -22.56 21.42
N GLU A 738 -22.81 -22.36 21.02
CA GLU A 738 -22.47 -21.71 19.74
C GLU A 738 -23.13 -22.42 18.54
N GLU A 739 -23.17 -23.75 18.53
CA GLU A 739 -23.79 -24.50 17.44
C GLU A 739 -25.30 -24.25 17.35
N ARG A 740 -26.00 -24.22 18.49
CA ARG A 740 -27.43 -23.84 18.56
C ARG A 740 -27.67 -22.40 18.10
N GLN A 741 -26.82 -21.46 18.51
CA GLN A 741 -26.90 -20.06 18.07
C GLN A 741 -26.67 -19.94 16.55
N ARG A 742 -25.68 -20.65 16.00
CA ARG A 742 -25.39 -20.71 14.55
C ARG A 742 -26.49 -21.42 13.75
N GLU A 743 -27.27 -22.30 14.37
CA GLU A 743 -28.44 -22.91 13.73
C GLU A 743 -29.65 -21.96 13.74
N GLN A 744 -29.90 -21.28 14.87
CA GLN A 744 -30.94 -20.24 14.97
C GLN A 744 -30.69 -19.10 13.97
N GLN A 745 -29.46 -18.59 13.90
CA GLN A 745 -29.07 -17.57 12.91
C GLN A 745 -29.29 -18.03 11.47
N ARG A 746 -28.96 -19.28 11.12
CA ARG A 746 -29.23 -19.83 9.77
C ARG A 746 -30.73 -19.92 9.47
N ARG A 747 -31.55 -20.38 10.43
CA ARG A 747 -33.02 -20.40 10.32
C ARG A 747 -33.63 -19.00 10.28
N GLU A 748 -32.93 -17.96 10.71
CA GLU A 748 -33.37 -16.56 10.64
C GLU A 748 -32.94 -15.89 9.32
N GLU A 749 -31.68 -16.05 8.90
CA GLU A 749 -31.20 -15.65 7.58
C GLU A 749 -32.04 -16.26 6.45
N GLU A 750 -32.43 -17.54 6.57
CA GLU A 750 -33.26 -18.21 5.57
C GLU A 750 -34.65 -17.56 5.45
N ARG A 751 -35.28 -17.23 6.58
CA ARG A 751 -36.55 -16.50 6.62
C ARG A 751 -36.43 -15.07 6.08
N GLN A 752 -35.35 -14.36 6.39
CA GLN A 752 -35.07 -13.03 5.82
C GLN A 752 -34.86 -13.10 4.30
N ARG A 753 -34.10 -14.09 3.79
CA ARG A 753 -33.90 -14.32 2.35
C ARG A 753 -35.21 -14.72 1.65
N GLU A 754 -36.12 -15.42 2.32
CA GLU A 754 -37.43 -15.74 1.74
C GLU A 754 -38.35 -14.51 1.69
N GLN A 755 -38.36 -13.68 2.75
CA GLN A 755 -39.08 -12.41 2.76
C GLN A 755 -38.58 -11.47 1.66
N GLN A 756 -37.26 -11.34 1.50
CA GLN A 756 -36.64 -10.54 0.43
C GLN A 756 -37.06 -11.02 -0.97
N ARG A 757 -37.07 -12.33 -1.25
CA ARG A 757 -37.57 -12.87 -2.53
C ARG A 757 -39.04 -12.51 -2.78
N ARG A 758 -39.88 -12.70 -1.76
CA ARG A 758 -41.32 -12.34 -1.81
C ARG A 758 -41.55 -10.83 -1.94
N GLU A 759 -40.57 -10.00 -1.61
CA GLU A 759 -40.64 -8.54 -1.77
C GLU A 759 -40.11 -8.10 -3.15
N GLU A 760 -38.96 -8.63 -3.60
CA GLU A 760 -38.47 -8.46 -4.98
C GLU A 760 -39.51 -8.90 -6.01
N GLU A 761 -40.21 -10.01 -5.79
CA GLU A 761 -41.23 -10.52 -6.69
C GLU A 761 -42.43 -9.55 -6.79
N ARG A 762 -42.87 -9.00 -5.66
CA ARG A 762 -43.92 -7.96 -5.62
C ARG A 762 -43.47 -6.64 -6.27
N GLN A 763 -42.21 -6.24 -6.09
CA GLN A 763 -41.65 -5.06 -6.76
C GLN A 763 -41.58 -5.26 -8.29
N ARG A 764 -41.13 -6.45 -8.76
CA ARG A 764 -41.12 -6.81 -10.19
C ARG A 764 -42.52 -6.88 -10.79
N GLU A 765 -43.52 -7.33 -10.02
CA GLU A 765 -44.91 -7.32 -10.48
C GLU A 765 -45.49 -5.90 -10.56
N GLN A 766 -45.20 -5.04 -9.58
CA GLN A 766 -45.56 -3.61 -9.62
C GLN A 766 -44.92 -2.91 -10.83
N GLN A 767 -43.62 -3.12 -11.08
CA GLN A 767 -42.92 -2.58 -12.24
C GLN A 767 -43.56 -3.02 -13.56
N ARG A 768 -43.93 -4.30 -13.73
CA ARG A 768 -44.65 -4.76 -14.93
C ARG A 768 -46.00 -4.07 -15.11
N ARG A 769 -46.80 -3.98 -14.05
CA ARG A 769 -48.10 -3.29 -14.06
C ARG A 769 -47.95 -1.78 -14.35
N GLU A 770 -46.82 -1.18 -13.98
CA GLU A 770 -46.50 0.21 -14.28
C GLU A 770 -46.00 0.41 -15.72
N GLU A 771 -45.14 -0.47 -16.24
CA GLU A 771 -44.77 -0.51 -17.66
C GLU A 771 -45.99 -0.69 -18.58
N GLU A 772 -46.90 -1.61 -18.24
CA GLU A 772 -48.16 -1.82 -18.99
C GLU A 772 -49.03 -0.56 -18.99
N ARG A 773 -49.14 0.14 -17.84
CA ARG A 773 -49.83 1.44 -17.75
C ARG A 773 -49.15 2.52 -18.60
N GLN A 774 -47.82 2.59 -18.59
CA GLN A 774 -47.07 3.55 -19.41
C GLN A 774 -47.23 3.28 -20.91
N ARG A 775 -47.20 2.02 -21.35
CA ARG A 775 -47.47 1.61 -22.74
C ARG A 775 -48.89 1.97 -23.15
N ALA A 776 -49.89 1.64 -22.33
CA ALA A 776 -51.29 2.01 -22.59
C ALA A 776 -51.50 3.54 -22.65
N LEU A 777 -50.77 4.31 -21.83
CA LEU A 777 -50.79 5.77 -21.89
C LEU A 777 -50.14 6.30 -23.19
N GLN A 778 -49.00 5.72 -23.61
CA GLN A 778 -48.34 6.08 -24.88
C GLN A 778 -49.21 5.76 -26.09
N GLU A 779 -49.85 4.58 -26.14
CA GLU A 779 -50.80 4.24 -27.22
C GLU A 779 -51.99 5.20 -27.26
N ARG A 780 -52.53 5.58 -26.09
CA ARG A 780 -53.63 6.55 -26.00
C ARG A 780 -53.20 7.95 -26.48
N LEU A 781 -52.00 8.38 -26.12
CA LEU A 781 -51.43 9.66 -26.61
C LEU A 781 -51.18 9.63 -28.12
N ALA A 782 -50.66 8.53 -28.65
CA ALA A 782 -50.45 8.36 -30.10
C ALA A 782 -51.77 8.42 -30.89
N ARG A 783 -52.84 7.79 -30.39
CA ARG A 783 -54.19 7.91 -30.98
C ARG A 783 -54.70 9.34 -30.98
N ILE A 784 -54.58 10.06 -29.86
CA ILE A 784 -54.99 11.47 -29.74
C ILE A 784 -54.20 12.37 -30.71
N GLN A 785 -52.89 12.14 -30.86
CA GLN A 785 -52.06 12.86 -31.82
C GLN A 785 -52.48 12.57 -33.27
N MET A 786 -52.74 11.30 -33.61
CA MET A 786 -53.22 10.89 -34.93
C MET A 786 -54.59 11.51 -35.26
N GLU A 787 -55.53 11.51 -34.32
CA GLU A 787 -56.85 12.14 -34.47
C GLU A 787 -56.73 13.67 -34.66
N ALA A 788 -55.87 14.34 -33.88
CA ALA A 788 -55.62 15.77 -34.03
C ALA A 788 -54.98 16.12 -35.39
N GLN A 789 -54.06 15.29 -35.88
CA GLN A 789 -53.47 15.44 -37.21
C GLN A 789 -54.54 15.29 -38.32
N LEU A 790 -55.39 14.27 -38.22
CA LEU A 790 -56.48 14.01 -39.17
C LEU A 790 -57.57 15.11 -39.13
N GLN A 791 -57.80 15.75 -37.98
CA GLN A 791 -58.64 16.96 -37.89
C GLN A 791 -57.99 18.17 -38.56
N ASN A 792 -56.68 18.36 -38.41
CA ASN A 792 -55.96 19.47 -39.06
C ASN A 792 -55.91 19.32 -40.58
N GLU A 793 -55.72 18.09 -41.09
CA GLU A 793 -55.80 17.79 -42.53
C GLU A 793 -57.21 18.06 -43.10
N ARG A 794 -58.27 17.69 -42.36
CA ARG A 794 -59.66 18.02 -42.74
C ARG A 794 -59.90 19.53 -42.78
N ARG A 795 -59.44 20.28 -41.77
CA ARG A 795 -59.54 21.74 -41.73
C ARG A 795 -58.77 22.40 -42.87
N ALA A 796 -57.58 21.91 -43.21
CA ALA A 796 -56.82 22.39 -44.36
C ALA A 796 -57.57 22.15 -45.69
N LEU A 797 -58.20 20.98 -45.84
CA LEU A 797 -59.02 20.66 -47.02
C LEU A 797 -60.28 21.54 -47.11
N GLU A 798 -60.95 21.83 -45.99
CA GLU A 798 -62.09 22.76 -45.95
C GLU A 798 -61.67 24.20 -46.27
N LEU A 799 -60.52 24.66 -45.74
CA LEU A 799 -59.97 25.98 -46.08
C LEU A 799 -59.61 26.09 -47.56
N MET A 800 -59.02 25.05 -48.17
CA MET A 800 -58.76 25.05 -49.61
C MET A 800 -60.04 25.05 -50.45
N LYS A 801 -61.07 24.30 -50.05
CA LYS A 801 -62.40 24.36 -50.70
C LYS A 801 -63.03 25.76 -50.58
N ARG A 802 -62.99 26.36 -49.39
CA ARG A 802 -63.53 27.71 -49.13
C ARG A 802 -62.78 28.78 -49.93
N LYS A 803 -61.46 28.66 -50.05
CA LYS A 803 -60.64 29.53 -50.90
C LYS A 803 -61.01 29.41 -52.38
N ALA A 804 -61.15 28.19 -52.89
CA ALA A 804 -61.56 27.94 -54.28
C ALA A 804 -62.99 28.46 -54.58
N GLN A 805 -63.91 28.38 -53.61
CA GLN A 805 -65.25 28.99 -53.74
C GLN A 805 -65.16 30.52 -53.83
N LEU A 806 -64.43 31.18 -52.91
CA LEU A 806 -64.26 32.63 -52.93
C LEU A 806 -63.52 33.12 -54.20
N GLU A 807 -62.59 32.35 -54.73
CA GLU A 807 -61.91 32.64 -56.00
C GLU A 807 -62.86 32.50 -57.20
N ALA A 808 -63.78 31.54 -57.19
CA ALA A 808 -64.83 31.39 -58.20
C ALA A 808 -65.88 32.52 -58.11
N GLU A 809 -66.36 32.84 -56.90
CA GLU A 809 -67.30 33.95 -56.64
C GLU A 809 -66.71 35.30 -57.07
N ALA A 810 -65.42 35.54 -56.81
CA ALA A 810 -64.71 36.73 -57.26
C ALA A 810 -64.57 36.80 -58.79
N ALA A 811 -64.24 35.68 -59.44
CA ALA A 811 -64.14 35.61 -60.90
C ALA A 811 -65.51 35.77 -61.60
N GLU A 812 -66.59 35.25 -61.00
CA GLU A 812 -67.95 35.48 -61.49
C GLU A 812 -68.36 36.94 -61.33
N LYS A 813 -68.10 37.56 -60.16
CA LYS A 813 -68.38 38.98 -59.94
C LYS A 813 -67.62 39.89 -60.91
N GLN A 814 -66.35 39.59 -61.21
CA GLN A 814 -65.59 40.33 -62.22
C GLN A 814 -66.21 40.23 -63.62
N ARG A 815 -66.71 39.04 -64.02
CA ARG A 815 -67.43 38.88 -65.30
C ARG A 815 -68.75 39.66 -65.33
N GLN A 816 -69.49 39.68 -64.22
CA GLN A 816 -70.73 40.45 -64.10
C GLN A 816 -70.45 41.97 -64.17
N GLU A 817 -69.37 42.45 -63.55
CA GLU A 817 -68.93 43.85 -63.65
C GLU A 817 -68.45 44.22 -65.06
N GLU A 818 -67.74 43.32 -65.75
CA GLU A 818 -67.29 43.50 -67.14
C GLU A 818 -68.45 43.48 -68.15
N GLU A 819 -69.41 42.56 -68.00
CA GLU A 819 -70.66 42.59 -68.79
C GLU A 819 -71.49 43.84 -68.53
N ALA A 820 -71.67 44.24 -67.27
CA ALA A 820 -72.42 45.44 -66.93
C ALA A 820 -71.77 46.70 -67.53
N ARG A 821 -70.44 46.79 -67.51
CA ARG A 821 -69.69 47.87 -68.17
C ARG A 821 -69.89 47.84 -69.69
N ARG A 822 -69.79 46.68 -70.34
CA ARG A 822 -70.06 46.57 -71.79
C ARG A 822 -71.46 47.01 -72.17
N ARG A 823 -72.48 46.61 -71.40
CA ARG A 823 -73.87 47.02 -71.62
C ARG A 823 -74.05 48.53 -71.45
N ALA A 824 -73.37 49.15 -70.47
CA ALA A 824 -73.39 50.60 -70.30
C ALA A 824 -72.70 51.35 -71.46
N GLU A 825 -71.59 50.82 -72.00
CA GLU A 825 -70.92 51.36 -73.19
C GLU A 825 -71.81 51.22 -74.45
N GLU A 826 -72.49 50.08 -74.60
CA GLU A 826 -73.46 49.84 -75.69
C GLU A 826 -74.72 50.73 -75.58
N GLU A 827 -75.28 50.93 -74.38
CA GLU A 827 -76.40 51.85 -74.12
C GLU A 827 -76.01 53.33 -74.35
N GLU A 828 -74.77 53.74 -74.05
CA GLU A 828 -74.31 55.11 -74.31
C GLU A 828 -74.20 55.39 -75.82
N GLU A 829 -73.67 54.43 -76.59
CA GLU A 829 -73.64 54.52 -78.06
C GLU A 829 -75.04 54.49 -78.68
N GLU A 830 -75.96 53.62 -78.22
CA GLU A 830 -77.34 53.62 -78.73
C GLU A 830 -78.05 54.95 -78.42
N ARG A 831 -77.80 55.53 -77.23
CA ARG A 831 -78.31 56.85 -76.84
C ARG A 831 -77.72 57.97 -77.71
N LYS A 832 -76.43 57.92 -78.07
CA LYS A 832 -75.82 58.87 -79.03
C LYS A 832 -76.45 58.74 -80.40
N PHE A 833 -76.67 57.51 -80.88
CA PHE A 833 -77.29 57.22 -82.17
C PHE A 833 -78.74 57.73 -82.24
N ARG A 834 -79.58 57.39 -81.25
CA ARG A 834 -80.95 57.93 -81.16
C ARG A 834 -80.96 59.47 -81.11
N ALA A 835 -80.05 60.08 -80.35
CA ALA A 835 -79.90 61.54 -80.29
C ALA A 835 -79.29 62.18 -81.55
N ALA A 836 -78.85 61.41 -82.54
CA ALA A 836 -78.51 61.86 -83.89
C ALA A 836 -79.72 61.72 -84.83
N VAL A 837 -80.41 60.57 -84.81
CA VAL A 837 -81.65 60.33 -85.57
C VAL A 837 -82.73 61.37 -85.24
N ASP A 838 -82.95 61.68 -83.95
CA ASP A 838 -83.87 62.73 -83.50
C ASP A 838 -83.51 64.12 -84.06
N ARG A 839 -82.23 64.39 -84.35
CA ARG A 839 -81.77 65.66 -84.92
C ARG A 839 -81.96 65.73 -86.44
N GLU A 840 -81.98 64.59 -87.14
CA GLU A 840 -82.39 64.56 -88.56
C GLU A 840 -83.91 64.58 -88.69
N ALA A 841 -84.63 63.79 -87.89
CA ALA A 841 -86.10 63.78 -87.90
C ALA A 841 -86.71 65.17 -87.65
N ARG A 842 -86.11 65.98 -86.77
CA ARG A 842 -86.53 67.38 -86.56
C ARG A 842 -86.28 68.29 -87.77
N LYS A 843 -85.16 68.13 -88.48
CA LYS A 843 -84.87 68.89 -89.71
C LYS A 843 -85.83 68.50 -90.85
N GLU A 844 -86.09 67.21 -90.99
CA GLU A 844 -87.03 66.68 -91.99
C GLU A 844 -88.46 67.17 -91.70
N ALA A 845 -88.88 67.14 -90.43
CA ALA A 845 -90.16 67.69 -90.00
C ALA A 845 -90.27 69.22 -90.23
N GLU A 846 -89.21 70.00 -89.99
CA GLU A 846 -89.20 71.43 -90.35
C GLU A 846 -89.28 71.66 -91.87
N ARG A 847 -88.73 70.78 -92.71
CA ARG A 847 -88.86 70.89 -94.17
C ARG A 847 -90.27 70.54 -94.61
N LEU A 848 -90.82 69.43 -94.11
CA LEU A 848 -92.19 68.98 -94.38
C LEU A 848 -93.25 69.99 -93.88
N GLN A 849 -93.02 70.69 -92.76
CA GLN A 849 -93.92 71.77 -92.32
C GLN A 849 -93.92 72.97 -93.28
N LYS A 850 -92.77 73.30 -93.90
CA LYS A 850 -92.68 74.38 -94.90
C LYS A 850 -93.36 73.96 -96.20
N GLU A 851 -93.11 72.75 -96.67
CA GLU A 851 -93.78 72.15 -97.84
C GLU A 851 -95.31 72.06 -97.63
N ALA A 852 -95.77 71.63 -96.45
CA ALA A 852 -97.20 71.56 -96.12
C ALA A 852 -97.87 72.94 -96.03
N ALA A 853 -97.17 73.97 -95.54
CA ALA A 853 -97.69 75.35 -95.52
C ALA A 853 -97.79 75.96 -96.93
N GLU A 854 -96.91 75.56 -97.85
CA GLU A 854 -97.00 75.94 -99.27
C GLU A 854 -98.15 75.20 -99.97
N LEU A 855 -98.36 73.91 -99.68
CA LEU A 855 -99.50 73.13 -100.19
C LEU A 855 -100.86 73.63 -99.67
N ASP A 856 -100.99 73.98 -98.39
CA ASP A 856 -102.22 74.57 -97.83
C ASP A 856 -102.59 75.91 -98.50
N ARG A 857 -101.59 76.71 -98.89
CA ARG A 857 -101.81 77.91 -99.68
C ARG A 857 -102.34 77.57 -101.09
N ILE A 858 -101.77 76.58 -101.76
CA ILE A 858 -102.22 76.12 -103.09
C ILE A 858 -103.64 75.54 -103.01
N GLU A 859 -103.95 74.76 -101.97
CA GLU A 859 -105.27 74.17 -101.74
C GLU A 859 -106.33 75.27 -101.50
N LYS A 860 -105.98 76.37 -100.81
CA LYS A 860 -106.86 77.54 -100.65
C LYS A 860 -107.08 78.32 -101.95
N GLU A 861 -106.05 78.44 -102.79
CA GLU A 861 -106.17 79.02 -104.14
C GLU A 861 -107.08 78.11 -105.03
N ARG A 862 -106.98 76.78 -104.90
CA ARG A 862 -107.85 75.80 -105.58
C ARG A 862 -109.29 75.81 -105.08
N GLN A 863 -109.54 75.78 -103.77
CA GLN A 863 -110.89 75.78 -103.20
C GLN A 863 -111.68 77.04 -103.59
N LYS A 864 -111.00 78.18 -103.77
CA LYS A 864 -111.60 79.39 -104.31
C LYS A 864 -112.10 79.19 -105.75
N ALA A 865 -111.33 78.52 -106.60
CA ALA A 865 -111.74 78.17 -107.96
C ALA A 865 -112.87 77.12 -107.99
N GLU A 866 -112.84 76.13 -107.08
CA GLU A 866 -113.93 75.14 -106.95
C GLU A 866 -115.23 75.77 -106.46
N TYR A 867 -115.18 76.79 -105.60
CA TYR A 867 -116.37 77.58 -105.20
C TYR A 867 -116.97 78.36 -106.38
N GLU A 868 -116.13 78.96 -107.22
CA GLU A 868 -116.58 79.62 -108.47
C GLU A 868 -117.16 78.62 -109.49
N ALA A 869 -116.66 77.38 -109.52
CA ALA A 869 -117.23 76.30 -110.32
C ALA A 869 -118.56 75.76 -109.75
N ALA A 870 -118.66 75.61 -108.43
CA ALA A 870 -119.87 75.15 -107.75
C ALA A 870 -121.05 76.13 -107.93
N LEU A 871 -120.78 77.44 -107.95
CA LEU A 871 -121.78 78.46 -108.31
C LEU A 871 -122.33 78.28 -109.73
N ARG A 872 -121.48 77.87 -110.70
CA ARG A 872 -121.92 77.56 -112.07
C ARG A 872 -122.68 76.23 -112.15
N ALA A 873 -122.29 75.23 -111.38
CA ALA A 873 -122.97 73.94 -111.31
C ALA A 873 -124.37 74.03 -110.66
N ARG A 874 -124.53 74.90 -109.64
CA ARG A 874 -125.84 75.10 -108.98
C ARG A 874 -126.90 75.66 -109.93
N ALA A 875 -126.52 76.66 -110.73
CA ALA A 875 -127.37 77.21 -111.79
C ALA A 875 -127.72 76.20 -112.91
N TRP A 876 -127.02 75.07 -113.00
CA TRP A 876 -127.36 73.95 -113.89
C TRP A 876 -128.31 72.95 -113.23
N PHE A 877 -128.13 72.68 -111.93
CA PHE A 877 -129.00 71.79 -111.15
C PHE A 877 -130.41 72.34 -110.93
N ASP A 878 -130.54 73.66 -110.74
CA ASP A 878 -131.86 74.33 -110.61
C ASP A 878 -132.71 74.21 -111.90
N CYS A 879 -132.13 73.74 -113.01
CA CYS A 879 -132.81 73.49 -114.30
C CYS A 879 -133.18 72.00 -114.52
N PHE A 880 -132.81 71.09 -113.60
CA PHE A 880 -132.97 69.63 -113.77
C PHE A 880 -133.98 68.99 -112.78
N ALA A 881 -134.71 69.81 -112.01
CA ALA A 881 -135.67 69.36 -111.00
C ALA A 881 -137.12 69.84 -111.21
N GLU A 882 -137.41 70.47 -112.37
CA GLU A 882 -138.78 70.70 -112.86
C GLU A 882 -139.30 69.51 -113.71
N SER A 883 -138.73 68.31 -113.51
CA SER A 883 -139.06 67.04 -114.19
C SER A 883 -138.89 65.83 -113.27
#